data_AF-A0A485KR63-F1
#
_entry.id   AF-A0A485KR63-F1
#
_cell.length_a   1.000
_cell.length_b   1.000
_cell.length_c   1.000
_cell.angle_alpha   90.00
_cell.angle_beta   90.00
_cell.angle_gamma   90.00
#
_symmetry.space_group_name_H-M   'P 1'
#
loop_
_entity.id
_entity.type
_entity.pdbx_description
1 polymer ?
#
loop_
_entity_poly.entity_id
_entity_poly.type
_entity_poly.pdbx_seq_one_letter_code
_entity_poly.pdbx_strand_id
1 'polypeptide(L)'
;MASVAAVSTAVAADGTAFGLIIGSTIFGLLFAAFLFWQVSKIQVTRRGETYALLSQETRGQTADRLFEIYTAIQQGAQAFLLAEYTLCFGFIVIFGLMVFVLTSYVNKAGQTFDWTFGALTATAFAVGGLTSILAGYVGMMVAVYANARTTVSAMKDGAAGWQDSFNTAFRAGGVMGYSLTSLALLVLFILIISFETVYPLATDAKRLFEAVAGYGLGGSSIALFGRVGGGIYTKAADVGADLAGKVVENIPEDDPRNPATIADNVGDNVGDVAGMGSDLFGSLAESTCAALVISTQSAAIIKAGWAAVLFPLEITACGIFVSAITSFLATDFWPVKKESDVETVLKVQLFVATTLMTAITYPLANGVLPATFQIGTEYTATPATAFACVSVGLWGGCFVGFVTEYFTSHSYTPVREVAQSCETGAATNIIYGLALGYKSAIIPITIISIAVYVGFHAAGMYGVALAALGFLGTLATCLAIDVYGPICDNAGGIAEMAELPAEVRDKTDALDAAGNTTAAIGKGFAIGSAALVSLALFGGFVTRIEETSINILSPITFAGLFMGAMLPYWFTAMTMKSVGVAAMEMVKEVKHQFATIPGLLEGLPGHGPPDHARCIKISTDASLREMIAPGVLVILSPIIAGTFFGTHAVSGLLVGALTSGVQLAISQSNTGGAWDNAKKYVEKGCVSIEDKDGKLIVQGKGSAIHKAAVIGDTVGDPLKDTSGPALNILMKLMAIISLVFGDFFKGINNGRGLLNVPQN
;
A
#
# COMPACT_ATOMS: atom_id res chain seq x y z
N MET A 1 48.80 -16.72 -6.90
CA MET A 1 48.24 -16.88 -5.54
C MET A 1 47.21 -15.81 -5.20
N ALA A 2 47.46 -14.51 -5.43
CA ALA A 2 46.47 -13.44 -5.18
C ALA A 2 45.15 -13.58 -5.98
N SER A 3 45.19 -14.04 -7.24
CA SER A 3 43.98 -14.26 -8.05
C SER A 3 43.15 -15.47 -7.60
N VAL A 4 43.79 -16.55 -7.14
CA VAL A 4 43.10 -17.76 -6.65
C VAL A 4 42.46 -17.51 -5.28
N ALA A 5 43.13 -16.73 -4.41
CA ALA A 5 42.56 -16.30 -3.14
C ALA A 5 41.34 -15.39 -3.33
N ALA A 6 41.41 -14.42 -4.26
CA ALA A 6 40.30 -13.52 -4.57
C ALA A 6 39.06 -14.25 -5.16
N VAL A 7 39.28 -15.27 -6.00
CA VAL A 7 38.21 -16.12 -6.54
C VAL A 7 37.58 -16.99 -5.44
N SER A 8 38.39 -17.56 -4.55
CA SER A 8 37.91 -18.35 -3.40
C SER A 8 37.08 -17.52 -2.43
N THR A 9 37.43 -16.24 -2.21
CA THR A 9 36.66 -15.33 -1.34
C THR A 9 35.34 -14.88 -1.95
N ALA A 10 35.29 -14.65 -3.28
CA ALA A 10 34.06 -14.28 -3.97
C ALA A 10 33.03 -15.41 -3.97
N VAL A 11 33.46 -16.65 -4.24
CA VAL A 11 32.56 -17.84 -4.21
C VAL A 11 31.98 -18.08 -2.81
N ALA A 12 32.76 -17.84 -1.74
CA ALA A 12 32.28 -17.95 -0.37
C ALA A 12 31.29 -16.82 0.01
N ALA A 13 31.54 -15.60 -0.47
CA ALA A 13 30.62 -14.46 -0.30
C ALA A 13 29.30 -14.70 -1.03
N ASP A 14 29.33 -15.23 -2.26
CA ASP A 14 28.14 -15.56 -3.05
C ASP A 14 27.27 -16.63 -2.37
N GLY A 15 27.91 -17.69 -1.84
CA GLY A 15 27.21 -18.71 -1.05
C GLY A 15 26.58 -18.14 0.23
N THR A 16 27.23 -17.14 0.84
CA THR A 16 26.71 -16.45 2.04
C THR A 16 25.51 -15.58 1.68
N ALA A 17 25.56 -14.82 0.58
CA ALA A 17 24.45 -14.00 0.10
C ALA A 17 23.22 -14.85 -0.24
N PHE A 18 23.41 -15.97 -0.97
CA PHE A 18 22.31 -16.90 -1.28
C PHE A 18 21.74 -17.51 0.01
N GLY A 19 22.61 -17.90 0.94
CA GLY A 19 22.20 -18.42 2.25
C GLY A 19 21.41 -17.40 3.07
N LEU A 20 21.78 -16.11 3.04
CA LEU A 20 21.07 -15.03 3.71
C LEU A 20 19.67 -14.80 3.10
N ILE A 21 19.58 -14.75 1.77
CA ILE A 21 18.30 -14.54 1.05
C ILE A 21 17.36 -15.72 1.28
N ILE A 22 17.81 -16.96 1.06
CA ILE A 22 16.98 -18.16 1.27
C ILE A 22 16.66 -18.33 2.76
N GLY A 23 17.63 -18.13 3.64
CA GLY A 23 17.45 -18.27 5.09
C GLY A 23 16.45 -17.25 5.65
N SER A 24 16.55 -15.99 5.25
CA SER A 24 15.61 -14.93 5.68
C SER A 24 14.19 -15.17 5.17
N THR A 25 14.03 -15.60 3.92
CA THR A 25 12.70 -15.85 3.34
C THR A 25 12.01 -17.03 4.02
N ILE A 26 12.71 -18.15 4.22
CA ILE A 26 12.21 -19.31 4.98
C ILE A 26 11.88 -18.90 6.41
N PHE A 27 12.78 -18.18 7.08
CA PHE A 27 12.54 -17.67 8.43
C PHE A 27 11.28 -16.81 8.49
N GLY A 28 11.11 -15.84 7.58
CA GLY A 28 9.93 -14.97 7.56
C GLY A 28 8.63 -15.74 7.33
N LEU A 29 8.62 -16.76 6.46
CA LEU A 29 7.46 -17.62 6.25
C LEU A 29 7.13 -18.46 7.49
N LEU A 30 8.14 -19.03 8.15
CA LEU A 30 7.97 -19.77 9.40
C LEU A 30 7.50 -18.85 10.54
N PHE A 31 8.01 -17.62 10.59
CA PHE A 31 7.60 -16.63 11.57
C PHE A 31 6.15 -16.19 11.34
N ALA A 32 5.75 -15.95 10.09
CA ALA A 32 4.35 -15.70 9.74
C ALA A 32 3.44 -16.87 10.16
N ALA A 33 3.85 -18.12 9.91
CA ALA A 33 3.12 -19.30 10.35
C ALA A 33 3.03 -19.40 11.88
N PHE A 34 4.09 -19.05 12.60
CA PHE A 34 4.09 -18.96 14.06
C PHE A 34 3.12 -17.90 14.58
N LEU A 35 3.12 -16.69 13.99
CA LEU A 35 2.18 -15.63 14.36
C LEU A 35 0.73 -16.05 14.11
N PHE A 36 0.47 -16.65 12.94
CA PHE A 36 -0.85 -17.20 12.61
C PHE A 36 -1.26 -18.28 13.62
N TRP A 37 -0.35 -19.18 13.99
CA TRP A 37 -0.61 -20.18 15.02
C TRP A 37 -0.96 -19.56 16.37
N GLN A 38 -0.29 -18.48 16.79
CA GLN A 38 -0.65 -17.75 18.01
C GLN A 38 -2.06 -17.16 17.93
N VAL A 39 -2.44 -16.53 16.81
CA VAL A 39 -3.80 -16.02 16.59
C VAL A 39 -4.82 -17.15 16.59
N SER A 40 -4.49 -18.31 16.00
CA SER A 40 -5.39 -19.47 15.92
C SER A 40 -5.76 -20.10 17.27
N LYS A 41 -5.00 -19.82 18.34
CA LYS A 41 -5.33 -20.27 19.70
C LYS A 41 -6.61 -19.62 20.22
N ILE A 42 -6.97 -18.44 19.72
CA ILE A 42 -8.21 -17.76 20.07
C ILE A 42 -9.36 -18.44 19.33
N GLN A 43 -10.23 -19.10 20.09
CA GLN A 43 -11.37 -19.84 19.56
C GLN A 43 -12.59 -18.91 19.44
N VAL A 44 -13.16 -18.84 18.24
CA VAL A 44 -14.47 -18.23 18.01
C VAL A 44 -15.48 -19.36 18.02
N THR A 45 -16.32 -19.44 19.05
CA THR A 45 -17.26 -20.56 19.26
C THR A 45 -18.69 -20.06 19.25
N ARG A 46 -19.61 -20.86 18.70
CA ARG A 46 -21.05 -20.58 18.72
C ARG A 46 -21.69 -20.65 20.11
N ARG A 47 -21.02 -21.29 21.07
CA ARG A 47 -21.48 -21.41 22.46
C ARG A 47 -20.94 -20.32 23.39
N GLY A 48 -19.88 -19.63 22.98
CA GLY A 48 -19.30 -18.51 23.72
C GLY A 48 -18.74 -18.87 25.11
N GLU A 49 -18.36 -20.14 25.35
CA GLU A 49 -17.95 -20.62 26.69
C GLU A 49 -16.77 -19.82 27.30
N THR A 50 -15.97 -19.17 26.45
CA THR A 50 -14.80 -18.35 26.80
C THR A 50 -15.05 -16.84 26.79
N TYR A 51 -16.29 -16.37 26.55
CA TYR A 51 -16.60 -14.94 26.40
C TYR A 51 -16.93 -14.34 27.78
N ALA A 52 -15.90 -13.75 28.41
CA ALA A 52 -15.92 -13.35 29.83
C ALA A 52 -16.99 -12.27 30.16
N LEU A 53 -17.21 -11.32 29.25
CA LEU A 53 -18.15 -10.22 29.43
C LEU A 53 -19.63 -10.56 29.13
N LEU A 54 -19.94 -11.77 28.65
CA LEU A 54 -21.33 -12.16 28.34
C LEU A 54 -22.01 -12.86 29.52
N SER A 55 -23.23 -12.45 29.84
CA SER A 55 -24.07 -13.11 30.84
C SER A 55 -24.48 -14.51 30.38
N GLN A 56 -24.66 -15.46 31.31
CA GLN A 56 -25.01 -16.85 30.95
C GLN A 56 -26.31 -16.97 30.14
N GLU A 57 -27.25 -16.05 30.32
CA GLU A 57 -28.56 -16.06 29.63
C GLU A 57 -28.47 -15.65 28.16
N THR A 58 -27.59 -14.69 27.82
CA THR A 58 -27.48 -14.13 26.46
C THR A 58 -26.33 -14.74 25.65
N ARG A 59 -25.34 -15.32 26.34
CA ARG A 59 -24.09 -15.85 25.78
C ARG A 59 -24.26 -16.72 24.56
N GLY A 60 -25.22 -17.65 24.55
CA GLY A 60 -25.44 -18.55 23.42
C GLY A 60 -25.94 -17.84 22.16
N GLN A 61 -26.88 -16.90 22.32
CA GLN A 61 -27.48 -16.16 21.20
C GLN A 61 -26.48 -15.16 20.62
N THR A 62 -25.83 -14.37 21.47
CA THR A 62 -24.82 -13.38 21.06
C THR A 62 -23.61 -14.05 20.41
N ALA A 63 -23.19 -15.22 20.90
CA ALA A 63 -22.07 -15.97 20.31
C ALA A 63 -22.40 -16.57 18.93
N ASP A 64 -23.63 -17.05 18.72
CA ASP A 64 -24.06 -17.53 17.40
C ASP A 64 -24.18 -16.35 16.42
N ARG A 65 -24.72 -15.20 16.87
CA ARG A 65 -24.80 -13.97 16.07
C ARG A 65 -23.43 -13.47 15.62
N LEU A 66 -22.47 -13.39 16.54
CA LEU A 66 -21.08 -13.03 16.21
C LEU A 66 -20.49 -13.98 15.17
N PHE A 67 -20.75 -15.29 15.31
CA PHE A 67 -20.28 -16.30 14.35
C PHE A 67 -20.91 -16.14 12.96
N GLU A 68 -22.21 -15.81 12.89
CA GLU A 68 -22.90 -15.51 11.64
C GLU A 68 -22.31 -14.29 10.92
N ILE A 69 -22.09 -13.20 11.64
CA ILE A 69 -21.49 -11.96 11.09
C ILE A 69 -20.09 -12.23 10.56
N TYR A 70 -19.24 -12.87 11.38
CA TYR A 70 -17.91 -13.31 10.98
C TYR A 70 -17.93 -14.14 9.69
N THR A 71 -18.86 -15.09 9.60
CA THR A 71 -19.00 -15.96 8.42
C THR A 71 -19.47 -15.18 7.20
N ALA A 72 -20.39 -14.22 7.37
CA ALA A 72 -20.89 -13.38 6.28
C ALA A 72 -19.79 -12.49 5.70
N ILE A 73 -18.97 -11.85 6.56
CA ILE A 73 -17.81 -11.05 6.12
C ILE A 73 -16.81 -11.95 5.37
N GLN A 74 -16.48 -13.12 5.93
CA GLN A 74 -15.55 -14.05 5.29
C GLN A 74 -16.03 -14.52 3.90
N GLN A 75 -17.32 -14.84 3.77
CA GLN A 75 -17.90 -15.27 2.49
C GLN A 75 -17.96 -14.13 1.47
N GLY A 76 -18.33 -12.92 1.91
CA GLY A 76 -18.36 -11.73 1.05
C GLY A 76 -16.98 -11.39 0.49
N ALA A 77 -15.96 -11.41 1.34
CA ALA A 77 -14.58 -11.12 0.95
C ALA A 77 -14.03 -12.17 -0.04
N GLN A 78 -14.31 -13.46 0.20
CA GLN A 78 -13.93 -14.54 -0.73
C GLN A 78 -14.63 -14.43 -2.08
N ALA A 79 -15.94 -14.12 -2.09
CA ALA A 79 -16.71 -13.96 -3.31
C ALA A 79 -16.18 -12.79 -4.15
N PHE A 80 -15.87 -11.67 -3.50
CA PHE A 80 -15.28 -10.51 -4.17
C PHE A 80 -13.92 -10.85 -4.80
N LEU A 81 -12.97 -11.41 -4.01
CA LEU A 81 -11.65 -11.74 -4.54
C LEU A 81 -11.71 -12.71 -5.69
N LEU A 82 -12.58 -13.71 -5.64
CA LEU A 82 -12.72 -14.65 -6.75
C LEU A 82 -13.15 -13.91 -8.03
N ALA A 83 -14.08 -12.97 -7.92
CA ALA A 83 -14.55 -12.18 -9.05
C ALA A 83 -13.46 -11.23 -9.59
N GLU A 84 -12.80 -10.47 -8.70
CA GLU A 84 -11.71 -9.56 -9.06
C GLU A 84 -10.53 -10.32 -9.66
N TYR A 85 -10.08 -11.40 -9.03
CA TYR A 85 -8.91 -12.15 -9.48
C TYR A 85 -9.16 -12.95 -10.76
N THR A 86 -10.41 -13.33 -11.05
CA THR A 86 -10.76 -13.89 -12.36
C THR A 86 -10.53 -12.86 -13.47
N LEU A 87 -10.92 -11.61 -13.26
CA LEU A 87 -10.63 -10.50 -14.19
C LEU A 87 -9.15 -10.20 -14.28
N CYS A 88 -8.44 -10.12 -13.14
CA CYS A 88 -7.00 -9.91 -13.10
C CYS A 88 -6.24 -11.03 -13.82
N PHE A 89 -6.65 -12.29 -13.68
CA PHE A 89 -6.04 -13.40 -14.41
C PHE A 89 -6.26 -13.27 -15.92
N GLY A 90 -7.47 -12.92 -16.35
CA GLY A 90 -7.75 -12.60 -17.76
C GLY A 90 -6.86 -11.46 -18.28
N PHE A 91 -6.65 -10.42 -17.47
CA PHE A 91 -5.74 -9.33 -17.78
C PHE A 91 -4.28 -9.81 -17.88
N ILE A 92 -3.78 -10.63 -16.96
CA ILE A 92 -2.41 -11.20 -17.01
C ILE A 92 -2.20 -11.92 -18.35
N VAL A 93 -3.18 -12.68 -18.81
CA VAL A 93 -3.08 -13.38 -20.10
C VAL A 93 -3.04 -12.39 -21.26
N ILE A 94 -3.99 -11.45 -21.33
CA ILE A 94 -4.11 -10.51 -22.46
C ILE A 94 -2.93 -9.54 -22.51
N PHE A 95 -2.62 -8.89 -21.40
CA PHE A 95 -1.50 -7.95 -21.32
C PHE A 95 -0.15 -8.68 -21.34
N GLY A 96 -0.06 -9.90 -20.81
CA GLY A 96 1.13 -10.75 -20.93
C GLY A 96 1.46 -11.10 -22.38
N LEU A 97 0.45 -11.33 -23.23
CA LEU A 97 0.65 -11.49 -24.68
C LEU A 97 1.15 -10.18 -25.32
N MET A 98 0.66 -9.02 -24.88
CA MET A 98 1.17 -7.73 -25.34
C MET A 98 2.63 -7.52 -24.91
N VAL A 99 2.95 -7.80 -23.65
CA VAL A 99 4.32 -7.76 -23.13
C VAL A 99 5.22 -8.66 -23.97
N PHE A 100 4.82 -9.92 -24.20
CA PHE A 100 5.55 -10.87 -25.03
C PHE A 100 5.85 -10.31 -26.42
N VAL A 101 4.83 -9.84 -27.15
CA VAL A 101 5.00 -9.38 -28.53
C VAL A 101 5.82 -8.10 -28.62
N LEU A 102 5.52 -7.09 -27.79
CA LEU A 102 6.16 -5.78 -27.91
C LEU A 102 7.60 -5.81 -27.39
N THR A 103 7.89 -6.52 -26.30
CA THR A 103 9.27 -6.62 -25.78
C THR A 103 10.16 -7.51 -26.64
N SER A 104 9.58 -8.42 -27.43
CA SER A 104 10.33 -9.13 -28.47
C SER A 104 10.80 -8.24 -29.61
N TYR A 105 10.26 -7.05 -29.81
CA TYR A 105 10.66 -6.18 -30.92
C TYR A 105 11.91 -5.35 -30.56
N VAL A 106 13.01 -5.56 -31.28
CA VAL A 106 14.32 -4.93 -30.97
C VAL A 106 14.87 -4.07 -32.12
N ASN A 107 14.35 -4.24 -33.35
CA ASN A 107 14.76 -3.53 -34.58
C ASN A 107 16.26 -3.22 -34.71
N LYS A 108 17.12 -4.25 -34.62
CA LYS A 108 18.59 -4.13 -34.72
C LYS A 108 19.14 -4.97 -35.89
N ALA A 109 19.90 -4.33 -36.78
CA ALA A 109 20.87 -4.92 -37.71
C ALA A 109 20.52 -6.33 -38.29
N GLY A 110 19.32 -6.50 -38.84
CA GLY A 110 18.89 -7.75 -39.50
C GLY A 110 18.06 -8.72 -38.64
N GLN A 111 17.94 -8.48 -37.32
CA GLN A 111 17.01 -9.18 -36.44
C GLN A 111 15.93 -8.21 -35.94
N THR A 112 14.69 -8.48 -36.33
CA THR A 112 13.53 -7.67 -35.90
C THR A 112 12.95 -8.13 -34.57
N PHE A 113 12.97 -9.44 -34.29
CA PHE A 113 12.40 -10.03 -33.07
C PHE A 113 13.38 -10.90 -32.28
N ASP A 114 13.38 -10.73 -30.96
CA ASP A 114 13.99 -11.59 -29.93
C ASP A 114 12.87 -12.24 -29.09
N TRP A 115 12.39 -13.39 -29.55
CA TRP A 115 11.31 -14.12 -28.89
C TRP A 115 11.70 -14.67 -27.52
N THR A 116 12.99 -14.94 -27.30
CA THR A 116 13.48 -15.42 -26.01
C THR A 116 13.39 -14.33 -24.96
N PHE A 117 13.86 -13.12 -25.28
CA PHE A 117 13.77 -11.99 -24.36
C PHE A 117 12.31 -11.66 -24.00
N GLY A 118 11.43 -11.64 -25.01
CA GLY A 118 10.01 -11.38 -24.78
C GLY A 118 9.33 -12.48 -23.96
N ALA A 119 9.68 -13.76 -24.19
CA ALA A 119 9.16 -14.87 -23.39
C ALA A 119 9.57 -14.78 -21.92
N LEU A 120 10.85 -14.47 -21.63
CA LEU A 120 11.32 -14.31 -20.26
C LEU A 120 10.67 -13.11 -19.57
N THR A 121 10.56 -11.96 -20.27
CA THR A 121 9.92 -10.76 -19.72
C THR A 121 8.43 -10.98 -19.43
N ALA A 122 7.71 -11.64 -20.35
CA ALA A 122 6.30 -12.01 -20.15
C ALA A 122 6.13 -13.06 -19.03
N THR A 123 7.09 -13.98 -18.86
CA THR A 123 7.09 -14.94 -17.75
C THR A 123 7.30 -14.23 -16.42
N ALA A 124 8.28 -13.33 -16.32
CA ALA A 124 8.49 -12.53 -15.12
C ALA A 124 7.26 -11.68 -14.78
N PHE A 125 6.62 -11.09 -15.79
CA PHE A 125 5.34 -10.39 -15.67
C PHE A 125 4.23 -11.27 -15.11
N ALA A 126 4.00 -12.44 -15.69
CA ALA A 126 2.97 -13.36 -15.21
C ALA A 126 3.24 -13.82 -13.77
N VAL A 127 4.49 -14.16 -13.45
CA VAL A 127 4.90 -14.56 -12.10
C VAL A 127 4.70 -13.40 -11.11
N GLY A 128 5.10 -12.18 -11.45
CA GLY A 128 4.89 -11.00 -10.62
C GLY A 128 3.41 -10.73 -10.37
N GLY A 129 2.56 -10.82 -11.40
CA GLY A 129 1.12 -10.67 -11.24
C GLY A 129 0.51 -11.73 -10.33
N LEU A 130 0.90 -13.00 -10.50
CA LEU A 130 0.44 -14.09 -9.63
C LEU A 130 0.95 -13.96 -8.19
N THR A 131 2.18 -13.47 -7.97
CA THR A 131 2.70 -13.17 -6.64
C THR A 131 1.92 -12.03 -5.98
N SER A 132 1.52 -11.00 -6.73
CA SER A 132 0.65 -9.93 -6.22
C SER A 132 -0.71 -10.45 -5.77
N ILE A 133 -1.36 -11.29 -6.60
CA ILE A 133 -2.63 -11.94 -6.27
C ILE A 133 -2.49 -12.74 -4.97
N LEU A 134 -1.41 -13.53 -4.85
CA LEU A 134 -1.15 -14.33 -3.65
C LEU A 134 -0.92 -13.46 -2.42
N ALA A 135 -0.17 -12.35 -2.55
CA ALA A 135 0.08 -11.41 -1.48
C ALA A 135 -1.22 -10.78 -0.94
N GLY A 136 -2.08 -10.29 -1.83
CA GLY A 136 -3.39 -9.74 -1.45
C GLY A 136 -4.30 -10.81 -0.83
N TYR A 137 -4.32 -12.02 -1.40
CA TYR A 137 -5.12 -13.13 -0.89
C TYR A 137 -4.72 -13.55 0.54
N VAL A 138 -3.42 -13.75 0.80
CA VAL A 138 -2.92 -14.14 2.13
C VAL A 138 -3.27 -13.05 3.16
N GLY A 139 -3.06 -11.79 2.80
CA GLY A 139 -3.40 -10.64 3.62
C GLY A 139 -4.86 -10.60 4.02
N MET A 140 -5.76 -10.65 3.05
CA MET A 140 -7.19 -10.67 3.31
C MET A 140 -7.59 -11.84 4.19
N MET A 141 -7.15 -13.06 3.84
CA MET A 141 -7.57 -14.26 4.54
C MET A 141 -7.15 -14.28 6.00
N VAL A 142 -6.01 -13.66 6.35
CA VAL A 142 -5.64 -13.49 7.76
C VAL A 142 -6.43 -12.37 8.44
N ALA A 143 -6.72 -11.27 7.75
CA ALA A 143 -7.49 -10.16 8.32
C ALA A 143 -8.94 -10.58 8.64
N VAL A 144 -9.65 -11.18 7.69
CA VAL A 144 -11.01 -11.72 7.91
C VAL A 144 -11.03 -12.87 8.91
N TYR A 145 -9.90 -13.55 9.15
CA TYR A 145 -9.79 -14.57 10.19
C TYR A 145 -9.55 -13.95 11.57
N ALA A 146 -8.81 -12.85 11.63
CA ALA A 146 -8.40 -12.22 12.87
C ALA A 146 -9.45 -11.25 13.44
N ASN A 147 -10.29 -10.61 12.61
CA ASN A 147 -11.27 -9.63 13.05
C ASN A 147 -12.14 -10.09 14.25
N ALA A 148 -12.87 -11.20 14.12
CA ALA A 148 -13.71 -11.76 15.18
C ALA A 148 -12.89 -12.21 16.39
N ARG A 149 -11.64 -12.64 16.19
CA ARG A 149 -10.73 -13.02 17.28
C ARG A 149 -10.26 -11.80 18.06
N THR A 150 -10.04 -10.68 17.38
CA THR A 150 -9.75 -9.39 17.99
C THR A 150 -10.95 -8.93 18.83
N THR A 151 -12.18 -9.05 18.30
CA THR A 151 -13.42 -8.77 19.07
C THR A 151 -13.52 -9.65 20.31
N VAL A 152 -13.34 -10.97 20.17
CA VAL A 152 -13.37 -11.91 21.31
C VAL A 152 -12.28 -11.60 22.34
N SER A 153 -11.09 -11.19 21.90
CA SER A 153 -10.01 -10.78 22.80
C SER A 153 -10.34 -9.47 23.55
N ALA A 154 -11.03 -8.53 22.91
CA ALA A 154 -11.49 -7.29 23.54
C ALA A 154 -12.57 -7.52 24.62
N MET A 155 -13.25 -8.68 24.59
CA MET A 155 -14.21 -9.09 25.62
C MET A 155 -13.57 -9.49 26.96
N LYS A 156 -12.23 -9.44 27.09
CA LYS A 156 -11.56 -9.67 28.38
C LYS A 156 -11.50 -8.39 29.20
N ASP A 157 -11.57 -8.54 30.51
CA ASP A 157 -11.59 -7.40 31.42
C ASP A 157 -10.21 -6.74 31.59
N GLY A 158 -10.22 -5.43 31.81
CA GLY A 158 -9.05 -4.64 32.20
C GLY A 158 -7.88 -4.72 31.21
N ALA A 159 -6.66 -4.77 31.75
CA ALA A 159 -5.43 -4.75 30.94
C ALA A 159 -5.29 -5.96 30.01
N ALA A 160 -5.90 -7.10 30.34
CA ALA A 160 -5.86 -8.29 29.50
C ALA A 160 -6.63 -8.10 28.18
N GLY A 161 -7.76 -7.40 28.22
CA GLY A 161 -8.52 -7.05 27.01
C GLY A 161 -7.74 -6.17 26.06
N TRP A 162 -7.08 -5.14 26.58
CA TRP A 162 -6.20 -4.26 25.79
C TRP A 162 -5.03 -5.01 25.18
N GLN A 163 -4.31 -5.79 25.99
CA GLN A 163 -3.14 -6.52 25.53
C GLN A 163 -3.50 -7.57 24.47
N ASP A 164 -4.54 -8.37 24.71
CA ASP A 164 -4.85 -9.49 23.84
C ASP A 164 -5.50 -9.05 22.53
N SER A 165 -6.37 -8.04 22.55
CA SER A 165 -6.97 -7.50 21.32
C SER A 165 -5.91 -6.86 20.44
N PHE A 166 -5.05 -6.00 21.02
CA PHE A 166 -3.91 -5.41 20.30
C PHE A 166 -2.98 -6.48 19.73
N ASN A 167 -2.53 -7.44 20.56
CA ASN A 167 -1.63 -8.50 20.13
C ASN A 167 -2.26 -9.38 19.05
N THR A 168 -3.58 -9.60 19.08
CA THR A 168 -4.27 -10.39 18.05
C THR A 168 -4.20 -9.69 16.70
N ALA A 169 -4.61 -8.42 16.65
CA ALA A 169 -4.60 -7.63 15.43
C ALA A 169 -3.18 -7.40 14.90
N PHE A 170 -2.23 -7.04 15.78
CA PHE A 170 -0.85 -6.75 15.39
C PHE A 170 -0.12 -8.00 14.89
N ARG A 171 -0.31 -9.16 15.54
CA ARG A 171 0.27 -10.43 15.06
C ARG A 171 -0.33 -10.86 13.73
N ALA A 172 -1.63 -10.67 13.53
CA ALA A 172 -2.30 -10.95 12.26
C ALA A 172 -1.78 -10.04 11.13
N GLY A 173 -1.60 -8.75 11.37
CA GLY A 173 -0.91 -7.85 10.44
C GLY A 173 0.52 -8.32 10.14
N GLY A 174 1.23 -8.80 11.15
CA GLY A 174 2.55 -9.43 10.99
C GLY A 174 2.53 -10.63 10.04
N VAL A 175 1.53 -11.52 10.12
CA VAL A 175 1.41 -12.67 9.18
C VAL A 175 1.47 -12.19 7.74
N MET A 176 0.71 -11.15 7.40
CA MET A 176 0.75 -10.54 6.07
C MET A 176 2.14 -9.93 5.78
N GLY A 177 2.67 -9.10 6.68
CA GLY A 177 3.94 -8.41 6.47
C GLY A 177 5.12 -9.33 6.19
N TYR A 178 5.30 -10.38 6.99
CA TYR A 178 6.40 -11.33 6.83
C TYR A 178 6.19 -12.26 5.63
N SER A 179 4.97 -12.78 5.43
CA SER A 179 4.71 -13.68 4.30
C SER A 179 4.89 -12.97 2.96
N LEU A 180 4.36 -11.76 2.83
CA LEU A 180 4.47 -10.95 1.62
C LEU A 180 5.91 -10.59 1.30
N THR A 181 6.66 -10.06 2.28
CA THR A 181 8.07 -9.67 2.08
C THR A 181 8.92 -10.88 1.72
N SER A 182 8.71 -12.02 2.38
CA SER A 182 9.41 -13.27 2.07
C SER A 182 9.07 -13.83 0.69
N LEU A 183 7.79 -13.83 0.29
CA LEU A 183 7.37 -14.30 -1.02
C LEU A 183 7.94 -13.42 -2.12
N ALA A 184 7.86 -12.10 -1.95
CA ALA A 184 8.37 -11.13 -2.90
C ALA A 184 9.86 -11.34 -3.18
N LEU A 185 10.64 -11.53 -2.13
CA LEU A 185 12.08 -11.74 -2.18
C LEU A 185 12.45 -13.12 -2.74
N LEU A 186 11.80 -14.19 -2.29
CA LEU A 186 12.09 -15.55 -2.71
C LEU A 186 11.78 -15.78 -4.19
N VAL A 187 10.60 -15.33 -4.64
CA VAL A 187 10.19 -15.50 -6.04
C VAL A 187 11.09 -14.71 -6.98
N LEU A 188 11.43 -13.46 -6.61
CA LEU A 188 12.37 -12.65 -7.38
C LEU A 188 13.75 -13.32 -7.48
N PHE A 189 14.27 -13.84 -6.36
CA PHE A 189 15.54 -14.56 -6.35
C PHE A 189 15.52 -15.79 -7.26
N ILE A 190 14.45 -16.59 -7.20
CA ILE A 190 14.27 -17.76 -8.09
C ILE A 190 14.25 -17.35 -9.56
N LEU A 191 13.55 -16.25 -9.91
CA LEU A 191 13.52 -15.74 -11.28
C LEU A 191 14.92 -15.32 -11.76
N ILE A 192 15.68 -14.60 -10.94
CA ILE A 192 17.04 -14.16 -11.27
C ILE A 192 17.94 -15.36 -11.57
N ILE A 193 17.98 -16.35 -10.66
CA ILE A 193 18.83 -17.54 -10.84
C ILE A 193 18.36 -18.41 -12.02
N SER A 194 17.05 -18.44 -12.29
CA SER A 194 16.51 -19.17 -13.45
C SER A 194 16.91 -18.50 -14.76
N PHE A 195 16.82 -17.17 -14.84
CA PHE A 195 17.10 -16.42 -16.07
C PHE A 195 18.61 -16.33 -16.35
N GLU A 196 19.45 -16.41 -15.31
CA GLU A 196 20.90 -16.52 -15.41
C GLU A 196 21.34 -17.68 -16.34
N THR A 197 20.56 -18.77 -16.38
CA THR A 197 20.86 -19.92 -17.25
C THR A 197 20.79 -19.59 -18.74
N VAL A 198 20.10 -18.49 -19.10
CA VAL A 198 19.94 -18.01 -20.47
C VAL A 198 20.79 -16.75 -20.71
N TYR A 199 20.82 -15.83 -19.75
CA TYR A 199 21.58 -14.59 -19.80
C TYR A 199 22.58 -14.53 -18.64
N PRO A 200 23.80 -15.09 -18.81
CA PRO A 200 24.76 -15.16 -17.72
C PRO A 200 25.23 -13.78 -17.25
N LEU A 201 25.31 -13.57 -15.94
CA LEU A 201 25.69 -12.33 -15.26
C LEU A 201 27.03 -11.81 -15.76
N ALA A 202 28.00 -12.71 -15.98
CA ALA A 202 29.33 -12.35 -16.43
C ALA A 202 29.36 -11.73 -17.84
N THR A 203 28.37 -12.02 -18.68
CA THR A 203 28.37 -11.64 -20.11
C THR A 203 27.20 -10.77 -20.52
N ASP A 204 26.03 -10.93 -19.89
CA ASP A 204 24.74 -10.42 -20.36
C ASP A 204 23.83 -9.91 -19.23
N ALA A 205 24.42 -9.43 -18.12
CA ALA A 205 23.72 -8.90 -16.95
C ALA A 205 22.62 -7.87 -17.29
N LYS A 206 22.85 -7.03 -18.31
CA LYS A 206 21.87 -6.04 -18.78
C LYS A 206 20.57 -6.71 -19.20
N ARG A 207 20.63 -7.70 -20.10
CA ARG A 207 19.45 -8.45 -20.58
C ARG A 207 18.79 -9.25 -19.46
N LEU A 208 19.59 -9.84 -18.57
CA LEU A 208 19.09 -10.57 -17.41
C LEU A 208 18.13 -9.71 -16.57
N PHE A 209 18.61 -8.57 -16.08
CA PHE A 209 17.82 -7.74 -15.17
C PHE A 209 16.72 -6.94 -15.89
N GLU A 210 16.91 -6.60 -17.16
CA GLU A 210 15.85 -6.02 -17.99
C GLU A 210 14.67 -6.99 -18.19
N ALA A 211 14.93 -8.29 -18.36
CA ALA A 211 13.88 -9.30 -18.44
C ALA A 211 13.19 -9.52 -17.07
N VAL A 212 13.98 -9.53 -15.99
CA VAL A 212 13.45 -9.64 -14.61
C VAL A 212 12.57 -8.44 -14.22
N ALA A 213 12.79 -7.26 -14.80
CA ALA A 213 11.95 -6.07 -14.56
C ALA A 213 10.46 -6.31 -14.88
N GLY A 214 10.14 -7.31 -15.72
CA GLY A 214 8.76 -7.78 -15.90
C GLY A 214 8.07 -8.15 -14.59
N TYR A 215 8.80 -8.64 -13.57
CA TYR A 215 8.26 -8.98 -12.26
C TYR A 215 7.61 -7.80 -11.54
N GLY A 216 8.29 -6.64 -11.51
CA GLY A 216 7.74 -5.41 -10.97
C GLY A 216 6.51 -4.92 -11.76
N LEU A 217 6.58 -5.01 -13.10
CA LEU A 217 5.46 -4.66 -13.98
C LEU A 217 4.21 -5.51 -13.67
N GLY A 218 4.39 -6.82 -13.51
CA GLY A 218 3.32 -7.74 -13.14
C GLY A 218 2.69 -7.36 -11.81
N GLY A 219 3.52 -7.10 -10.80
CA GLY A 219 3.05 -6.74 -9.47
C GLY A 219 2.19 -5.49 -9.45
N SER A 220 2.71 -4.37 -9.94
CA SER A 220 1.96 -3.10 -9.89
C SER A 220 0.78 -3.06 -10.85
N SER A 221 0.78 -3.84 -11.93
CA SER A 221 -0.40 -3.94 -12.81
C SER A 221 -1.58 -4.54 -12.06
N ILE A 222 -1.36 -5.60 -11.29
CA ILE A 222 -2.42 -6.21 -10.46
C ILE A 222 -2.76 -5.34 -9.27
N ALA A 223 -1.75 -4.73 -8.63
CA ALA A 223 -1.98 -3.81 -7.54
C ALA A 223 -2.89 -2.63 -7.93
N LEU A 224 -2.76 -2.12 -9.17
CA LEU A 224 -3.63 -1.05 -9.65
C LEU A 224 -5.10 -1.47 -9.63
N PHE A 225 -5.41 -2.65 -10.16
CA PHE A 225 -6.78 -3.18 -10.14
C PHE A 225 -7.24 -3.48 -8.71
N GLY A 226 -6.40 -4.09 -7.88
CA GLY A 226 -6.74 -4.36 -6.48
C GLY A 226 -7.03 -3.09 -5.66
N ARG A 227 -6.24 -2.04 -5.83
CA ARG A 227 -6.42 -0.78 -5.08
C ARG A 227 -7.59 0.04 -5.60
N VAL A 228 -7.80 0.09 -6.91
CA VAL A 228 -8.94 0.82 -7.50
C VAL A 228 -10.25 0.04 -7.34
N GLY A 229 -10.26 -1.24 -7.69
CA GLY A 229 -11.41 -2.13 -7.56
C GLY A 229 -11.82 -2.27 -6.10
N GLY A 230 -10.89 -2.66 -5.23
CA GLY A 230 -11.14 -2.73 -3.80
C GLY A 230 -11.55 -1.38 -3.20
N GLY A 231 -10.87 -0.28 -3.55
CA GLY A 231 -11.21 1.06 -3.09
C GLY A 231 -12.62 1.52 -3.48
N ILE A 232 -13.03 1.26 -4.74
CA ILE A 232 -14.40 1.56 -5.19
C ILE A 232 -15.42 0.71 -4.43
N TYR A 233 -15.10 -0.57 -4.19
CA TYR A 233 -15.98 -1.47 -3.45
C TYR A 233 -16.20 -0.96 -2.01
N THR A 234 -15.11 -0.73 -1.24
CA THR A 234 -15.20 -0.33 0.17
C THR A 234 -15.88 1.02 0.31
N LYS A 235 -15.43 2.05 -0.41
CA LYS A 235 -15.93 3.41 -0.20
C LYS A 235 -17.34 3.64 -0.77
N ALA A 236 -17.81 2.78 -1.68
CA ALA A 236 -19.23 2.78 -2.05
C ALA A 236 -20.12 2.25 -0.92
N ALA A 237 -19.65 1.25 -0.18
CA ALA A 237 -20.35 0.67 0.95
C ALA A 237 -20.30 1.59 2.18
N ASP A 238 -19.11 2.07 2.54
CA ASP A 238 -18.81 2.97 3.67
C ASP A 238 -19.67 4.26 3.59
N VAL A 239 -19.48 5.06 2.53
CA VAL A 239 -20.26 6.29 2.30
C VAL A 239 -21.77 6.00 2.24
N GLY A 240 -22.15 4.85 1.69
CA GLY A 240 -23.53 4.40 1.62
C GLY A 240 -24.14 4.11 3.00
N ALA A 241 -23.41 3.37 3.83
CA ALA A 241 -23.79 2.98 5.17
C ALA A 241 -23.85 4.21 6.10
N ASP A 242 -22.83 5.07 6.05
CA ASP A 242 -22.68 6.22 6.93
C ASP A 242 -23.65 7.34 6.63
N LEU A 243 -23.84 7.71 5.35
CA LEU A 243 -24.79 8.75 4.99
C LEU A 243 -26.22 8.31 5.27
N ALA A 244 -26.59 7.08 4.87
CA ALA A 244 -27.94 6.59 5.09
C ALA A 244 -28.20 6.35 6.59
N GLY A 245 -27.28 5.72 7.31
CA GLY A 245 -27.42 5.40 8.73
C GLY A 245 -27.28 6.64 9.62
N LYS A 246 -26.08 7.22 9.71
CA LYS A 246 -25.75 8.25 10.70
C LYS A 246 -26.41 9.60 10.40
N VAL A 247 -26.40 10.02 9.13
CA VAL A 247 -26.84 11.38 8.76
C VAL A 247 -28.36 11.45 8.60
N VAL A 248 -28.94 10.50 7.84
CA VAL A 248 -30.37 10.51 7.51
C VAL A 248 -31.20 9.88 8.62
N GLU A 249 -30.90 8.65 9.01
CA GLU A 249 -31.75 7.88 9.94
C GLU A 249 -31.32 7.99 11.41
N ASN A 250 -30.15 8.57 11.69
CA ASN A 250 -29.60 8.78 13.04
C ASN A 250 -29.47 7.48 13.86
N ILE A 251 -29.04 6.41 13.20
CA ILE A 251 -28.65 5.14 13.84
C ILE A 251 -27.12 5.10 14.05
N PRO A 252 -26.61 4.26 14.98
CA PRO A 252 -25.18 4.06 15.19
C PRO A 252 -24.39 3.67 13.92
N GLU A 253 -23.07 3.89 13.95
CA GLU A 253 -22.10 3.26 13.04
C GLU A 253 -22.24 1.74 13.13
N ASP A 254 -22.06 0.99 12.05
CA ASP A 254 -22.09 -0.49 12.05
C ASP A 254 -23.38 -1.14 12.59
N ASP A 255 -24.49 -0.40 12.65
CA ASP A 255 -25.74 -0.92 13.21
C ASP A 255 -26.25 -2.15 12.43
N PRO A 256 -26.64 -3.25 13.11
CA PRO A 256 -27.06 -4.49 12.45
C PRO A 256 -28.32 -4.36 11.60
N ARG A 257 -29.09 -3.26 11.73
CA ARG A 257 -30.26 -2.97 10.88
C ARG A 257 -29.87 -2.44 9.51
N ASN A 258 -28.68 -1.85 9.38
CA ASN A 258 -28.22 -1.25 8.15
C ASN A 258 -27.73 -2.34 7.18
N PRO A 259 -28.34 -2.50 6.00
CA PRO A 259 -27.96 -3.58 5.08
C PRO A 259 -26.56 -3.42 4.48
N ALA A 260 -25.96 -2.22 4.52
CA ALA A 260 -24.66 -1.94 3.93
C ALA A 260 -23.45 -2.33 4.83
N THR A 261 -23.65 -2.56 6.13
CA THR A 261 -22.54 -2.77 7.10
C THR A 261 -21.70 -4.00 6.82
N ILE A 262 -22.30 -5.09 6.34
CA ILE A 262 -21.54 -6.26 5.89
C ILE A 262 -20.70 -5.93 4.64
N ALA A 263 -21.24 -5.16 3.70
CA ALA A 263 -20.49 -4.77 2.51
C ALA A 263 -19.33 -3.83 2.88
N ASP A 264 -19.53 -2.97 3.86
CA ASP A 264 -18.54 -2.06 4.42
C ASP A 264 -17.38 -2.83 5.07
N ASN A 265 -17.68 -3.70 6.04
CA ASN A 265 -16.69 -4.54 6.72
C ASN A 265 -15.97 -5.50 5.74
N VAL A 266 -16.67 -6.03 4.72
CA VAL A 266 -16.00 -6.77 3.63
C VAL A 266 -15.02 -5.87 2.89
N GLY A 267 -15.41 -4.62 2.65
CA GLY A 267 -14.64 -3.60 1.97
C GLY A 267 -13.28 -3.33 2.60
N ASP A 268 -13.19 -3.18 3.93
CA ASP A 268 -11.92 -2.90 4.61
C ASP A 268 -10.87 -3.98 4.33
N ASN A 269 -11.31 -5.23 4.24
CA ASN A 269 -10.44 -6.35 3.92
C ASN A 269 -10.04 -6.38 2.43
N VAL A 270 -10.94 -5.98 1.55
CA VAL A 270 -10.73 -5.99 0.11
C VAL A 270 -9.83 -4.83 -0.33
N GLY A 271 -10.20 -3.60 0.01
CA GLY A 271 -9.44 -2.41 -0.33
C GLY A 271 -8.17 -2.29 0.51
N ASP A 272 -8.35 -2.19 1.83
CA ASP A 272 -7.31 -1.73 2.75
C ASP A 272 -6.36 -2.82 3.24
N VAL A 273 -6.70 -4.08 2.98
CA VAL A 273 -5.76 -5.21 3.18
C VAL A 273 -5.27 -5.76 1.84
N ALA A 274 -6.14 -6.34 1.00
CA ALA A 274 -5.66 -7.00 -0.22
C ALA A 274 -5.06 -6.04 -1.25
N GLY A 275 -5.73 -4.90 -1.49
CA GLY A 275 -5.23 -3.85 -2.37
C GLY A 275 -3.91 -3.26 -1.86
N MET A 276 -3.83 -2.93 -0.57
CA MET A 276 -2.61 -2.38 0.05
C MET A 276 -1.44 -3.37 0.05
N GLY A 277 -1.70 -4.67 0.30
CA GLY A 277 -0.69 -5.71 0.19
C GLY A 277 -0.11 -5.79 -1.22
N SER A 278 -0.98 -5.86 -2.22
CA SER A 278 -0.55 -5.85 -3.63
C SER A 278 0.26 -4.61 -3.99
N ASP A 279 -0.15 -3.44 -3.50
CA ASP A 279 0.52 -2.16 -3.70
C ASP A 279 1.97 -2.20 -3.17
N LEU A 280 2.15 -2.55 -1.90
CA LEU A 280 3.46 -2.59 -1.27
C LEU A 280 4.35 -3.72 -1.80
N PHE A 281 3.77 -4.84 -2.23
CA PHE A 281 4.48 -5.84 -3.02
C PHE A 281 5.07 -5.23 -4.30
N GLY A 282 4.24 -4.53 -5.08
CA GLY A 282 4.68 -3.86 -6.31
C GLY A 282 5.80 -2.85 -6.05
N SER A 283 5.70 -2.05 -4.97
CA SER A 283 6.75 -1.11 -4.57
C SER A 283 8.08 -1.81 -4.29
N LEU A 284 8.07 -2.92 -3.55
CA LEU A 284 9.28 -3.68 -3.25
C LEU A 284 9.87 -4.31 -4.52
N ALA A 285 9.04 -4.97 -5.33
CA ALA A 285 9.47 -5.62 -6.56
C ALA A 285 10.12 -4.61 -7.53
N GLU A 286 9.49 -3.46 -7.74
CA GLU A 286 9.99 -2.42 -8.63
C GLU A 286 11.23 -1.72 -8.11
N SER A 287 11.29 -1.40 -6.82
CA SER A 287 12.50 -0.81 -6.20
C SER A 287 13.71 -1.70 -6.42
N THR A 288 13.54 -3.00 -6.17
CA THR A 288 14.61 -3.98 -6.33
C THR A 288 14.98 -4.15 -7.80
N CYS A 289 13.99 -4.27 -8.70
CA CYS A 289 14.25 -4.37 -10.13
C CYS A 289 14.98 -3.13 -10.69
N ALA A 290 14.57 -1.92 -10.26
CA ALA A 290 15.23 -0.68 -10.66
C ALA A 290 16.70 -0.68 -10.21
N ALA A 291 16.97 -1.01 -8.95
CA ALA A 291 18.33 -1.09 -8.43
C ALA A 291 19.18 -2.11 -9.20
N LEU A 292 18.63 -3.28 -9.51
CA LEU A 292 19.30 -4.34 -10.29
C LEU A 292 19.61 -3.89 -11.73
N VAL A 293 18.66 -3.28 -12.43
CA VAL A 293 18.87 -2.79 -13.80
C VAL A 293 19.95 -1.71 -13.82
N ILE A 294 19.90 -0.76 -12.89
CA ILE A 294 20.85 0.36 -12.85
C ILE A 294 22.25 -0.12 -12.47
N SER A 295 22.37 -1.12 -11.57
CA SER A 295 23.67 -1.64 -11.12
C SER A 295 24.48 -2.29 -12.25
N THR A 296 23.83 -2.73 -13.34
CA THR A 296 24.51 -3.27 -14.54
C THR A 296 25.45 -2.28 -15.22
N GLN A 297 25.28 -0.98 -14.97
CA GLN A 297 26.20 0.06 -15.44
C GLN A 297 27.56 0.01 -14.72
N SER A 298 27.69 -0.79 -13.66
CA SER A 298 28.91 -0.94 -12.88
C SER A 298 29.59 -2.28 -13.16
N ALA A 299 30.61 -2.25 -14.02
CA ALA A 299 31.46 -3.42 -14.23
C ALA A 299 32.14 -3.91 -12.94
N ALA A 300 32.39 -3.00 -11.98
CA ALA A 300 32.98 -3.34 -10.69
C ALA A 300 32.03 -4.16 -9.81
N ILE A 301 30.72 -3.83 -9.79
CA ILE A 301 29.71 -4.61 -9.07
C ILE A 301 29.57 -5.99 -9.71
N ILE A 302 29.44 -6.06 -11.05
CA ILE A 302 29.32 -7.34 -11.77
C ILE A 302 30.54 -8.24 -11.52
N LYS A 303 31.76 -7.67 -11.58
CA LYS A 303 33.00 -8.40 -11.36
C LYS A 303 33.19 -8.86 -9.90
N ALA A 304 32.58 -8.16 -8.94
CA ALA A 304 32.66 -8.52 -7.52
C ALA A 304 31.86 -9.79 -7.18
N GLY A 305 30.90 -10.19 -8.03
CA GLY A 305 30.12 -11.41 -7.87
C GLY A 305 28.67 -11.16 -7.46
N TRP A 306 27.95 -12.24 -7.16
CA TRP A 306 26.53 -12.20 -6.83
C TRP A 306 26.24 -11.42 -5.55
N ALA A 307 27.09 -11.51 -4.53
CA ALA A 307 26.90 -10.76 -3.28
C ALA A 307 26.79 -9.24 -3.53
N ALA A 308 27.64 -8.68 -4.41
CA ALA A 308 27.58 -7.25 -4.73
C ALA A 308 26.33 -6.89 -5.53
N VAL A 309 25.94 -7.75 -6.47
CA VAL A 309 24.79 -7.55 -7.36
C VAL A 309 23.46 -7.66 -6.62
N LEU A 310 23.37 -8.61 -5.68
CA LEU A 310 22.19 -8.87 -4.87
C LEU A 310 22.10 -8.01 -3.60
N PHE A 311 22.99 -7.03 -3.42
CA PHE A 311 22.91 -6.08 -2.31
C PHE A 311 21.49 -5.49 -2.08
N PRO A 312 20.72 -5.10 -3.13
CA PRO A 312 19.31 -4.74 -2.99
C PRO A 312 18.43 -5.79 -2.28
N LEU A 313 18.59 -7.07 -2.61
CA LEU A 313 17.86 -8.19 -2.02
C LEU A 313 18.32 -8.47 -0.58
N GLU A 314 19.62 -8.30 -0.32
CA GLU A 314 20.20 -8.50 1.01
C GLU A 314 19.72 -7.45 2.02
N ILE A 315 19.47 -6.20 1.58
CA ILE A 315 18.81 -5.18 2.40
C ILE A 315 17.43 -5.69 2.86
N THR A 316 16.62 -6.19 1.94
CA THR A 316 15.30 -6.75 2.28
C THR A 316 15.41 -7.99 3.18
N ALA A 317 16.38 -8.86 2.92
CA ALA A 317 16.64 -10.06 3.73
C ALA A 317 16.96 -9.70 5.19
N CYS A 318 17.84 -8.73 5.42
CA CYS A 318 18.13 -8.20 6.75
C CYS A 318 16.90 -7.54 7.38
N GLY A 319 16.12 -6.81 6.58
CA GLY A 319 14.87 -6.18 6.97
C GLY A 319 13.86 -7.14 7.60
N ILE A 320 13.74 -8.37 7.10
CA ILE A 320 12.86 -9.41 7.67
C ILE A 320 13.26 -9.74 9.11
N PHE A 321 14.56 -9.96 9.37
CA PHE A 321 15.05 -10.26 10.72
C PHE A 321 14.91 -9.08 11.66
N VAL A 322 15.25 -7.87 11.21
CA VAL A 322 15.07 -6.63 11.98
C VAL A 322 13.61 -6.43 12.38
N SER A 323 12.71 -6.63 11.43
CA SER A 323 11.27 -6.49 11.67
C SER A 323 10.79 -7.51 12.70
N ALA A 324 11.24 -8.77 12.60
CA ALA A 324 10.88 -9.82 13.55
C ALA A 324 11.35 -9.52 14.98
N ILE A 325 12.59 -9.05 15.15
CA ILE A 325 13.11 -8.60 16.46
C ILE A 325 12.27 -7.45 16.99
N THR A 326 11.93 -6.48 16.13
CA THR A 326 11.16 -5.31 16.52
C THR A 326 9.73 -5.67 16.95
N SER A 327 9.12 -6.67 16.31
CA SER A 327 7.77 -7.16 16.65
C SER A 327 7.64 -7.61 18.11
N PHE A 328 8.66 -8.27 18.66
CA PHE A 328 8.63 -8.72 20.07
C PHE A 328 8.62 -7.55 21.06
N LEU A 329 9.10 -6.37 20.66
CA LEU A 329 9.03 -5.17 21.48
C LEU A 329 7.58 -4.77 21.75
N ALA A 330 6.71 -4.82 20.73
CA ALA A 330 5.30 -4.49 20.88
C ALA A 330 4.51 -5.57 21.62
N THR A 331 4.78 -6.85 21.34
CA THR A 331 3.92 -7.94 21.83
C THR A 331 4.32 -8.50 23.20
N ASP A 332 5.60 -8.45 23.56
CA ASP A 332 6.15 -9.18 24.71
C ASP A 332 6.85 -8.24 25.72
N PHE A 333 7.71 -7.34 25.25
CA PHE A 333 8.51 -6.48 26.14
C PHE A 333 7.80 -5.20 26.60
N TRP A 334 6.98 -4.59 25.73
CA TRP A 334 6.20 -3.38 26.02
C TRP A 334 4.75 -3.51 25.54
N PRO A 335 3.96 -4.41 26.16
CA PRO A 335 2.57 -4.62 25.75
C PRO A 335 1.66 -3.45 26.11
N VAL A 336 0.62 -3.26 25.31
CA VAL A 336 -0.48 -2.30 25.54
C VAL A 336 -1.30 -2.74 26.75
N LYS A 337 -1.48 -1.86 27.75
CA LYS A 337 -2.29 -2.16 28.96
C LYS A 337 -3.48 -1.23 29.13
N LYS A 338 -3.51 -0.13 28.38
CA LYS A 338 -4.55 0.91 28.38
C LYS A 338 -4.53 1.67 27.04
N GLU A 339 -5.59 2.42 26.77
CA GLU A 339 -5.78 3.21 25.55
C GLU A 339 -4.56 4.08 25.18
N SER A 340 -3.99 4.82 26.14
CA SER A 340 -2.86 5.73 25.88
C SER A 340 -1.60 5.05 25.35
N ASP A 341 -1.49 3.72 25.51
CA ASP A 341 -0.32 2.97 25.09
C ASP A 341 -0.38 2.61 23.59
N VAL A 342 -1.56 2.57 22.97
CA VAL A 342 -1.78 2.02 21.62
C VAL A 342 -0.95 2.77 20.56
N GLU A 343 -1.18 4.07 20.41
CA GLU A 343 -0.44 4.91 19.44
C GLU A 343 1.07 4.88 19.71
N THR A 344 1.45 4.93 21.00
CA THR A 344 2.87 4.95 21.41
C THR A 344 3.58 3.67 21.01
N VAL A 345 2.98 2.50 21.25
CA VAL A 345 3.58 1.19 20.92
C VAL A 345 3.75 1.04 19.41
N LEU A 346 2.75 1.41 18.61
CA LEU A 346 2.82 1.35 17.14
C LEU A 346 3.92 2.28 16.59
N LYS A 347 4.03 3.50 17.12
CA LYS A 347 5.05 4.48 16.72
C LYS A 347 6.48 4.00 17.00
N VAL A 348 6.70 3.40 18.16
CA VAL A 348 8.03 2.89 18.57
C VAL A 348 8.52 1.83 17.59
N GLN A 349 7.63 1.04 16.99
CA GLN A 349 8.02 0.02 16.00
C GLN A 349 8.78 0.62 14.82
N LEU A 350 8.27 1.71 14.24
CA LEU A 350 8.92 2.37 13.09
C LEU A 350 10.31 2.90 13.44
N PHE A 351 10.44 3.56 14.59
CA PHE A 351 11.71 4.14 15.02
C PHE A 351 12.77 3.08 15.32
N VAL A 352 12.39 2.03 16.05
CA VAL A 352 13.31 0.95 16.43
C VAL A 352 13.74 0.15 15.21
N ALA A 353 12.81 -0.21 14.33
CA ALA A 353 13.14 -0.91 13.09
C ALA A 353 14.10 -0.08 12.22
N THR A 354 13.85 1.23 12.08
CA THR A 354 14.73 2.17 11.34
C THR A 354 16.14 2.22 11.94
N THR A 355 16.23 2.30 13.27
CA THR A 355 17.51 2.38 13.99
C THR A 355 18.32 1.09 13.84
N LEU A 356 17.69 -0.07 14.06
CA LEU A 356 18.33 -1.37 13.92
C LEU A 356 18.75 -1.64 12.47
N MET A 357 17.91 -1.30 11.51
CA MET A 357 18.23 -1.46 10.08
C MET A 357 19.41 -0.56 9.67
N THR A 358 19.45 0.68 10.16
CA THR A 358 20.60 1.59 9.95
C THR A 358 21.90 0.95 10.47
N ALA A 359 21.88 0.36 11.67
CA ALA A 359 23.07 -0.26 12.26
C ALA A 359 23.60 -1.46 11.46
N ILE A 360 22.70 -2.24 10.83
CA ILE A 360 23.05 -3.43 10.04
C ILE A 360 23.45 -3.09 8.60
N THR A 361 22.94 -1.99 8.04
CA THR A 361 23.16 -1.65 6.63
C THR A 361 24.63 -1.33 6.33
N TYR A 362 25.35 -0.65 7.21
CA TYR A 362 26.77 -0.33 6.99
C TYR A 362 27.67 -1.58 6.93
N PRO A 363 27.66 -2.49 7.93
CA PRO A 363 28.47 -3.70 7.86
C PRO A 363 28.08 -4.59 6.67
N LEU A 364 26.79 -4.63 6.30
CA LEU A 364 26.33 -5.31 5.09
C LEU A 364 26.98 -4.71 3.84
N ALA A 365 26.81 -3.40 3.62
CA ALA A 365 27.38 -2.69 2.46
C ALA A 365 28.90 -2.87 2.37
N ASN A 366 29.62 -2.74 3.48
CA ASN A 366 31.07 -2.90 3.54
C ASN A 366 31.53 -4.35 3.32
N GLY A 367 30.67 -5.33 3.63
CA GLY A 367 30.97 -6.75 3.45
C GLY A 367 30.80 -7.24 2.01
N VAL A 368 29.82 -6.70 1.27
CA VAL A 368 29.43 -7.24 -0.05
C VAL A 368 29.77 -6.33 -1.22
N LEU A 369 29.82 -5.01 -1.04
CA LEU A 369 30.15 -4.08 -2.11
C LEU A 369 31.66 -3.91 -2.27
N PRO A 370 32.17 -3.71 -3.50
CA PRO A 370 33.57 -3.40 -3.72
C PRO A 370 33.94 -2.05 -3.07
N ALA A 371 35.21 -1.91 -2.67
CA ALA A 371 35.72 -0.70 -1.99
C ALA A 371 35.45 0.60 -2.79
N THR A 372 35.42 0.51 -4.11
CA THR A 372 34.99 1.59 -5.01
C THR A 372 34.36 0.99 -6.26
N PHE A 373 33.27 1.60 -6.73
CA PHE A 373 32.59 1.23 -7.97
C PHE A 373 32.07 2.47 -8.70
N GLN A 374 31.90 2.36 -10.01
CA GLN A 374 31.36 3.44 -10.84
C GLN A 374 29.93 3.13 -11.26
N ILE A 375 29.06 4.11 -11.19
CA ILE A 375 27.70 4.05 -11.74
C ILE A 375 27.66 4.98 -12.96
N GLY A 376 27.52 4.39 -14.15
CA GLY A 376 27.71 5.12 -15.39
C GLY A 376 29.13 5.66 -15.52
N THR A 377 29.31 6.76 -16.27
CA THR A 377 30.62 7.38 -16.51
C THR A 377 30.99 8.48 -15.51
N GLU A 378 30.03 8.94 -14.69
CA GLU A 378 30.16 10.18 -13.93
C GLU A 378 30.23 9.98 -12.41
N TYR A 379 29.60 8.92 -11.88
CA TYR A 379 29.44 8.75 -10.44
C TYR A 379 30.37 7.67 -9.90
N THR A 380 31.27 8.06 -8.99
CA THR A 380 32.12 7.12 -8.24
C THR A 380 31.57 6.96 -6.83
N ALA A 381 31.24 5.73 -6.47
CA ALA A 381 30.63 5.37 -5.21
C ALA A 381 31.48 4.35 -4.43
N THR A 382 31.23 4.29 -3.13
CA THR A 382 31.84 3.42 -2.13
C THR A 382 30.75 2.75 -1.27
N PRO A 383 31.08 1.73 -0.48
CA PRO A 383 30.14 1.14 0.47
C PRO A 383 29.55 2.18 1.45
N ALA A 384 30.34 3.17 1.88
CA ALA A 384 29.89 4.23 2.77
C ALA A 384 28.84 5.15 2.11
N THR A 385 29.03 5.49 0.82
CA THR A 385 28.05 6.29 0.08
C THR A 385 26.78 5.48 -0.21
N ALA A 386 26.88 4.18 -0.49
CA ALA A 386 25.71 3.31 -0.64
C ALA A 386 24.92 3.20 0.67
N PHE A 387 25.62 3.03 1.79
CA PHE A 387 25.03 3.08 3.13
C PHE A 387 24.31 4.41 3.39
N ALA A 388 24.91 5.54 3.02
CA ALA A 388 24.26 6.85 3.17
C ALA A 388 22.98 6.97 2.32
N CYS A 389 22.97 6.41 1.11
CA CYS A 389 21.77 6.36 0.25
C CYS A 389 20.64 5.55 0.90
N VAL A 390 20.93 4.34 1.37
CA VAL A 390 19.93 3.50 2.05
C VAL A 390 19.46 4.19 3.34
N SER A 391 20.37 4.80 4.09
CA SER A 391 20.06 5.47 5.36
C SER A 391 19.18 6.71 5.18
N VAL A 392 19.43 7.54 4.16
CA VAL A 392 18.55 8.70 3.89
C VAL A 392 17.15 8.25 3.49
N GLY A 393 17.03 7.10 2.82
CA GLY A 393 15.76 6.42 2.55
C GLY A 393 15.05 5.97 3.82
N LEU A 394 15.73 5.18 4.66
CA LEU A 394 15.22 4.65 5.94
C LEU A 394 14.68 5.77 6.84
N TRP A 395 15.51 6.78 7.10
CA TRP A 395 15.13 7.92 7.93
C TRP A 395 14.08 8.80 7.25
N GLY A 396 14.14 8.92 5.93
CA GLY A 396 13.10 9.59 5.15
C GLY A 396 11.73 8.98 5.38
N GLY A 397 11.63 7.64 5.32
CA GLY A 397 10.37 6.91 5.58
C GLY A 397 9.88 7.10 7.02
N CYS A 398 10.79 7.00 7.99
CA CYS A 398 10.46 7.23 9.40
C CYS A 398 9.91 8.65 9.64
N PHE A 399 10.57 9.67 9.10
CA PHE A 399 10.13 11.06 9.26
C PHE A 399 8.83 11.37 8.51
N VAL A 400 8.64 10.82 7.30
CA VAL A 400 7.35 10.93 6.60
C VAL A 400 6.23 10.31 7.44
N GLY A 401 6.48 9.18 8.09
CA GLY A 401 5.53 8.59 9.04
C GLY A 401 5.18 9.53 10.19
N PHE A 402 6.17 10.10 10.88
CA PHE A 402 5.90 11.04 11.99
C PHE A 402 5.21 12.33 11.57
N VAL A 403 5.53 12.85 10.39
CA VAL A 403 4.83 14.02 9.85
C VAL A 403 3.37 13.66 9.52
N THR A 404 3.15 12.49 8.94
CA THR A 404 1.80 12.01 8.62
C THR A 404 0.97 11.86 9.89
N GLU A 405 1.53 11.23 10.93
CA GLU A 405 0.93 11.11 12.27
C GLU A 405 0.51 12.48 12.84
N TYR A 406 1.38 13.49 12.74
CA TYR A 406 1.09 14.84 13.23
C TYR A 406 -0.11 15.49 12.54
N PHE A 407 -0.30 15.20 11.24
CA PHE A 407 -1.40 15.75 10.46
C PHE A 407 -2.68 14.92 10.50
N THR A 408 -2.63 13.66 10.91
CA THR A 408 -3.80 12.77 10.91
C THR A 408 -4.28 12.33 12.29
N SER A 409 -3.44 12.27 13.32
CA SER A 409 -3.89 11.87 14.66
C SER A 409 -4.61 13.01 15.39
N HIS A 410 -5.73 12.65 16.04
CA HIS A 410 -6.49 13.55 16.91
C HIS A 410 -5.73 13.98 18.18
N SER A 411 -4.57 13.36 18.44
CA SER A 411 -3.66 13.75 19.53
C SER A 411 -3.02 15.12 19.29
N TYR A 412 -2.99 15.61 18.05
CA TYR A 412 -2.30 16.85 17.68
C TYR A 412 -3.26 17.97 17.24
N THR A 413 -2.75 19.20 17.28
CA THR A 413 -3.50 20.42 16.96
C THR A 413 -4.17 20.42 15.57
N PRO A 414 -3.54 19.97 14.47
CA PRO A 414 -4.14 20.08 13.13
C PRO A 414 -5.52 19.40 13.02
N VAL A 415 -5.66 18.18 13.52
CA VAL A 415 -6.93 17.44 13.47
C VAL A 415 -7.95 18.02 14.44
N ARG A 416 -7.51 18.51 15.61
CA ARG A 416 -8.40 19.19 16.57
C ARG A 416 -8.95 20.50 16.01
N GLU A 417 -8.17 21.24 15.22
CA GLU A 417 -8.65 22.43 14.50
C GLU A 417 -9.72 22.07 13.47
N VAL A 418 -9.55 20.97 12.73
CA VAL A 418 -10.57 20.44 11.80
C VAL A 418 -11.85 20.07 12.56
N ALA A 419 -11.74 19.33 13.67
CA ALA A 419 -12.88 18.96 14.50
C ALA A 419 -13.61 20.19 15.08
N GLN A 420 -12.87 21.19 15.56
CA GLN A 420 -13.46 22.44 16.07
C GLN A 420 -14.16 23.24 14.95
N SER A 421 -13.61 23.23 13.74
CA SER A 421 -14.20 23.98 12.62
C SER A 421 -15.63 23.54 12.28
N CYS A 422 -16.01 22.31 12.64
CA CYS A 422 -17.36 21.77 12.50
C CYS A 422 -18.44 22.55 13.27
N GLU A 423 -18.06 23.37 14.26
CA GLU A 423 -18.96 24.31 14.95
C GLU A 423 -19.72 25.22 13.97
N THR A 424 -19.07 25.59 12.86
CA THR A 424 -19.63 26.46 11.82
C THR A 424 -20.19 25.69 10.62
N GLY A 425 -20.26 24.35 10.71
CA GLY A 425 -20.87 23.46 9.74
C GLY A 425 -19.89 22.72 8.83
N ALA A 426 -20.44 21.94 7.89
CA ALA A 426 -19.65 21.06 7.02
C ALA A 426 -18.75 21.82 6.02
N ALA A 427 -19.15 23.02 5.60
CA ALA A 427 -18.39 23.79 4.61
C ALA A 427 -17.01 24.21 5.15
N THR A 428 -16.96 24.71 6.39
CA THR A 428 -15.71 25.06 7.05
C THR A 428 -14.88 23.82 7.39
N ASN A 429 -15.51 22.73 7.81
CA ASN A 429 -14.83 21.43 7.95
C ASN A 429 -14.10 21.02 6.66
N ILE A 430 -14.77 21.10 5.51
CA ILE A 430 -14.17 20.76 4.21
C ILE A 430 -13.02 21.72 3.85
N ILE A 431 -13.19 23.03 4.09
CA ILE A 431 -12.13 24.02 3.82
C ILE A 431 -10.88 23.73 4.66
N TYR A 432 -11.06 23.47 5.97
CA TYR A 432 -9.96 23.21 6.88
C TYR A 432 -9.25 21.88 6.57
N GLY A 433 -9.99 20.82 6.26
CA GLY A 433 -9.39 19.53 5.89
C GLY A 433 -8.57 19.60 4.60
N LEU A 434 -9.09 20.25 3.55
CA LEU A 434 -8.34 20.44 2.30
C LEU A 434 -7.06 21.27 2.52
N ALA A 435 -7.17 22.36 3.29
CA ALA A 435 -6.02 23.19 3.64
C ALA A 435 -4.97 22.41 4.44
N LEU A 436 -5.40 21.54 5.37
CA LEU A 436 -4.55 20.64 6.13
C LEU A 436 -3.81 19.68 5.19
N GLY A 437 -4.52 19.03 4.27
CA GLY A 437 -3.92 18.15 3.26
C GLY A 437 -2.83 18.83 2.44
N TYR A 438 -3.12 20.01 1.88
CA TYR A 438 -2.14 20.78 1.10
C TYR A 438 -0.92 21.16 1.94
N LYS A 439 -1.12 21.56 3.19
CA LYS A 439 -0.03 21.89 4.12
C LYS A 439 0.82 20.67 4.47
N SER A 440 0.20 19.50 4.63
CA SER A 440 0.87 18.26 5.03
C SER A 440 1.90 17.76 4.01
N ALA A 441 1.77 18.13 2.72
CA ALA A 441 2.69 17.71 1.66
C ALA A 441 4.07 18.39 1.73
N ILE A 442 4.18 19.54 2.40
CA ILE A 442 5.40 20.38 2.38
C ILE A 442 6.64 19.63 2.91
N ILE A 443 6.53 19.05 4.11
CA ILE A 443 7.67 18.39 4.76
C ILE A 443 8.02 17.06 4.07
N PRO A 444 7.07 16.16 3.74
CA PRO A 444 7.37 14.92 3.03
C PRO A 444 8.05 15.17 1.68
N ILE A 445 7.60 16.16 0.90
CA ILE A 445 8.23 16.51 -0.38
C ILE A 445 9.65 17.05 -0.17
N THR A 446 9.87 17.82 0.89
CA THR A 446 11.22 18.29 1.24
C THR A 446 12.13 17.11 1.58
N ILE A 447 11.65 16.15 2.37
CA ILE A 447 12.39 14.93 2.73
C ILE A 447 12.72 14.10 1.48
N ILE A 448 11.74 13.87 0.61
CA ILE A 448 11.94 13.13 -0.65
C ILE A 448 12.95 13.86 -1.53
N SER A 449 12.89 15.19 -1.62
CA SER A 449 13.84 15.99 -2.39
C SER A 449 15.27 15.88 -1.85
N ILE A 450 15.45 15.84 -0.52
CA ILE A 450 16.74 15.60 0.12
C ILE A 450 17.23 14.19 -0.18
N ALA A 451 16.36 13.17 -0.07
CA ALA A 451 16.72 11.78 -0.38
C ALA A 451 17.15 11.61 -1.84
N VAL A 452 16.44 12.25 -2.78
CA VAL A 452 16.82 12.32 -4.19
C VAL A 452 18.17 13.01 -4.35
N TYR A 453 18.35 14.20 -3.80
CA TYR A 453 19.61 14.94 -3.95
C TYR A 453 20.81 14.17 -3.40
N VAL A 454 20.69 13.63 -2.19
CA VAL A 454 21.75 12.85 -1.54
C VAL A 454 22.03 11.57 -2.31
N GLY A 455 20.99 10.80 -2.66
CA GLY A 455 21.13 9.55 -3.41
C GLY A 455 21.76 9.77 -4.78
N PHE A 456 21.27 10.75 -5.53
CA PHE A 456 21.76 11.08 -6.86
C PHE A 456 23.20 11.59 -6.82
N HIS A 457 23.55 12.46 -5.87
CA HIS A 457 24.92 12.96 -5.74
C HIS A 457 25.91 11.85 -5.33
N ALA A 458 25.49 10.92 -4.47
CA ALA A 458 26.34 9.89 -3.91
C ALA A 458 26.59 8.71 -4.87
N ALA A 459 25.58 8.27 -5.62
CA ALA A 459 25.68 7.10 -6.50
C ALA A 459 24.75 7.16 -7.74
N GLY A 460 24.42 8.37 -8.22
CA GLY A 460 23.51 8.57 -9.35
C GLY A 460 22.13 7.94 -9.11
N MET A 461 21.51 7.45 -10.18
CA MET A 461 20.21 6.78 -10.10
C MET A 461 20.24 5.49 -9.26
N TYR A 462 21.41 4.86 -9.10
CA TYR A 462 21.55 3.70 -8.21
C TYR A 462 21.37 4.12 -6.75
N GLY A 463 21.92 5.27 -6.35
CA GLY A 463 21.72 5.83 -5.02
C GLY A 463 20.27 6.19 -4.74
N VAL A 464 19.53 6.71 -5.74
CA VAL A 464 18.07 6.95 -5.63
C VAL A 464 17.31 5.62 -5.45
N ALA A 465 17.66 4.59 -6.21
CA ALA A 465 17.06 3.25 -6.07
C ALA A 465 17.36 2.63 -4.69
N LEU A 466 18.58 2.79 -4.18
CA LEU A 466 18.96 2.38 -2.83
C LEU A 466 18.21 3.17 -1.75
N ALA A 467 17.95 4.46 -1.96
CA ALA A 467 17.11 5.23 -1.05
C ALA A 467 15.65 4.76 -1.06
N ALA A 468 15.11 4.37 -2.22
CA ALA A 468 13.78 3.76 -2.31
C ALA A 468 13.70 2.44 -1.53
N LEU A 469 14.71 1.57 -1.68
CA LEU A 469 14.84 0.35 -0.88
C LEU A 469 15.09 0.61 0.60
N GLY A 470 15.79 1.69 0.92
CA GLY A 470 15.94 2.18 2.28
C GLY A 470 14.60 2.51 2.90
N PHE A 471 13.73 3.24 2.18
CA PHE A 471 12.35 3.44 2.57
C PHE A 471 11.71 2.10 2.92
N LEU A 472 11.71 1.14 1.99
CA LEU A 472 11.08 -0.18 2.16
C LEU A 472 11.88 -1.19 3.02
N GLY A 473 12.99 -0.79 3.63
CA GLY A 473 13.92 -1.70 4.31
C GLY A 473 13.32 -2.41 5.52
N THR A 474 12.25 -1.87 6.08
CA THR A 474 11.50 -2.40 7.23
C THR A 474 10.04 -2.71 6.85
N LEU A 475 9.81 -3.11 5.60
CA LEU A 475 8.47 -3.30 5.03
C LEU A 475 7.59 -4.24 5.86
N ALA A 476 8.13 -5.34 6.40
CA ALA A 476 7.35 -6.27 7.20
C ALA A 476 6.76 -5.62 8.46
N THR A 477 7.52 -4.74 9.14
CA THR A 477 6.99 -3.93 10.26
C THR A 477 5.95 -2.92 9.79
N CYS A 478 6.18 -2.25 8.65
CA CYS A 478 5.24 -1.26 8.10
C CYS A 478 3.90 -1.92 7.75
N LEU A 479 3.93 -3.07 7.09
CA LEU A 479 2.72 -3.86 6.80
C LEU A 479 2.02 -4.34 8.08
N ALA A 480 2.77 -4.71 9.12
CA ALA A 480 2.18 -5.16 10.37
C ALA A 480 1.36 -4.08 11.07
N ILE A 481 1.85 -2.83 11.09
CA ILE A 481 1.12 -1.69 11.67
C ILE A 481 -0.02 -1.18 10.77
N ASP A 482 0.11 -1.34 9.45
CA ASP A 482 -0.90 -0.87 8.49
C ASP A 482 -2.12 -1.81 8.51
N VAL A 483 -1.90 -3.12 8.32
CA VAL A 483 -2.96 -4.15 8.34
C VAL A 483 -3.64 -4.27 9.71
N TYR A 484 -2.95 -3.86 10.78
CA TYR A 484 -3.54 -3.78 12.11
C TYR A 484 -4.82 -2.92 12.13
N GLY A 485 -4.87 -1.81 11.38
CA GLY A 485 -6.00 -0.89 11.35
C GLY A 485 -7.29 -1.55 10.86
N PRO A 486 -7.36 -2.05 9.61
CA PRO A 486 -8.55 -2.70 9.07
C PRO A 486 -9.04 -3.90 9.89
N ILE A 487 -8.13 -4.61 10.58
CA ILE A 487 -8.53 -5.71 11.49
C ILE A 487 -9.26 -5.16 12.72
N CYS A 488 -8.81 -4.03 13.26
CA CYS A 488 -9.42 -3.38 14.42
C CYS A 488 -10.76 -2.71 14.07
N ASP A 489 -10.86 -2.11 12.89
CA ASP A 489 -12.10 -1.54 12.35
C ASP A 489 -13.20 -2.60 12.26
N ASN A 490 -12.93 -3.69 11.52
CA ASN A 490 -13.83 -4.85 11.47
C ASN A 490 -14.13 -5.45 12.85
N ALA A 491 -13.17 -5.43 13.79
CA ALA A 491 -13.42 -5.94 15.13
C ALA A 491 -14.45 -5.08 15.88
N GLY A 492 -14.44 -3.77 15.66
CA GLY A 492 -15.46 -2.83 16.13
C GLY A 492 -16.80 -3.06 15.45
N GLY A 493 -16.81 -3.21 14.12
CA GLY A 493 -18.05 -3.49 13.37
C GLY A 493 -18.74 -4.78 13.83
N ILE A 494 -17.96 -5.85 14.04
CA ILE A 494 -18.48 -7.10 14.62
C ILE A 494 -19.00 -6.88 16.06
N ALA A 495 -18.35 -6.03 16.85
CA ALA A 495 -18.79 -5.75 18.21
C ALA A 495 -20.16 -5.06 18.26
N GLU A 496 -20.39 -4.09 17.38
CA GLU A 496 -21.65 -3.37 17.29
C GLU A 496 -22.75 -4.25 16.69
N MET A 497 -22.48 -4.94 15.58
CA MET A 497 -23.47 -5.81 14.91
C MET A 497 -23.90 -7.01 15.79
N ALA A 498 -23.03 -7.46 16.70
CA ALA A 498 -23.32 -8.50 17.68
C ALA A 498 -23.90 -7.94 19.00
N GLU A 499 -24.14 -6.63 19.09
CA GLU A 499 -24.71 -5.94 20.26
C GLU A 499 -23.94 -6.26 21.56
N LEU A 500 -22.61 -6.24 21.46
CA LEU A 500 -21.74 -6.51 22.61
C LEU A 500 -21.78 -5.37 23.64
N PRO A 501 -21.33 -5.61 24.89
CA PRO A 501 -21.21 -4.55 25.89
C PRO A 501 -20.36 -3.38 25.38
N ALA A 502 -20.77 -2.15 25.73
CA ALA A 502 -20.12 -0.92 25.27
C ALA A 502 -18.59 -0.88 25.53
N GLU A 503 -18.12 -1.51 26.61
CA GLU A 503 -16.68 -1.61 26.90
C GLU A 503 -15.88 -2.30 25.78
N VAL A 504 -16.50 -3.22 25.03
CA VAL A 504 -15.86 -3.87 23.88
C VAL A 504 -15.72 -2.88 22.72
N ARG A 505 -16.79 -2.12 22.41
CA ARG A 505 -16.77 -1.09 21.37
C ARG A 505 -15.80 0.03 21.72
N ASP A 506 -15.75 0.47 22.98
CA ASP A 506 -14.81 1.50 23.44
C ASP A 506 -13.34 1.08 23.23
N LYS A 507 -13.02 -0.20 23.51
CA LYS A 507 -11.68 -0.76 23.25
C LYS A 507 -11.41 -0.80 21.75
N THR A 508 -12.33 -1.31 20.94
CA THR A 508 -12.11 -1.41 19.48
C THR A 508 -12.03 -0.04 18.82
N ASP A 509 -12.84 0.94 19.21
CA ASP A 509 -12.80 2.33 18.71
C ASP A 509 -11.44 3.00 19.02
N ALA A 510 -10.85 2.70 20.18
CA ALA A 510 -9.51 3.18 20.52
C ALA A 510 -8.41 2.53 19.67
N LEU A 511 -8.53 1.23 19.36
CA LEU A 511 -7.61 0.52 18.47
C LEU A 511 -7.76 1.00 17.02
N ASP A 512 -9.00 1.19 16.57
CA ASP A 512 -9.37 1.70 15.25
C ASP A 512 -8.82 3.12 15.00
N ALA A 513 -9.01 4.05 15.94
CA ALA A 513 -8.45 5.41 15.81
C ALA A 513 -6.91 5.42 15.65
N ALA A 514 -6.21 4.51 16.34
CA ALA A 514 -4.78 4.32 16.13
C ALA A 514 -4.48 3.67 14.77
N GLY A 515 -5.33 2.73 14.34
CA GLY A 515 -5.36 2.12 13.02
C GLY A 515 -5.48 3.13 11.87
N ASN A 516 -6.38 4.11 11.97
CA ASN A 516 -6.53 5.19 10.99
C ASN A 516 -5.25 6.01 10.84
N THR A 517 -4.56 6.25 11.96
CA THR A 517 -3.26 6.91 11.96
C THR A 517 -2.19 6.04 11.31
N THR A 518 -2.12 4.74 11.62
CA THR A 518 -1.12 3.84 11.01
C THR A 518 -1.39 3.55 9.54
N ALA A 519 -2.65 3.48 9.11
CA ALA A 519 -3.03 3.38 7.71
C ALA A 519 -2.60 4.63 6.93
N ALA A 520 -2.76 5.82 7.52
CA ALA A 520 -2.23 7.05 6.92
C ALA A 520 -0.70 7.01 6.82
N ILE A 521 0.01 6.55 7.86
CA ILE A 521 1.46 6.37 7.83
C ILE A 521 1.87 5.39 6.73
N GLY A 522 1.18 4.24 6.62
CA GLY A 522 1.40 3.23 5.58
C GLY A 522 1.22 3.81 4.18
N LYS A 523 0.16 4.58 3.95
CA LYS A 523 -0.07 5.33 2.70
C LYS A 523 1.05 6.35 2.43
N GLY A 524 1.43 7.15 3.42
CA GLY A 524 2.53 8.11 3.31
C GLY A 524 3.86 7.43 2.94
N PHE A 525 4.11 6.26 3.50
CA PHE A 525 5.28 5.43 3.20
C PHE A 525 5.22 4.82 1.79
N ALA A 526 4.07 4.32 1.36
CA ALA A 526 3.84 3.83 0.00
C ALA A 526 4.04 4.96 -1.03
N ILE A 527 3.50 6.15 -0.76
CA ILE A 527 3.64 7.31 -1.66
C ILE A 527 5.09 7.82 -1.71
N GLY A 528 5.74 7.96 -0.55
CA GLY A 528 7.13 8.41 -0.48
C GLY A 528 8.11 7.46 -1.16
N SER A 529 7.93 6.15 -0.93
CA SER A 529 8.71 5.13 -1.64
C SER A 529 8.40 5.16 -3.14
N ALA A 530 7.13 5.15 -3.56
CA ALA A 530 6.74 5.19 -4.96
C ALA A 530 7.32 6.40 -5.71
N ALA A 531 7.47 7.55 -5.07
CA ALA A 531 8.13 8.71 -5.67
C ALA A 531 9.62 8.44 -5.98
N LEU A 532 10.35 7.86 -5.03
CA LEU A 532 11.75 7.46 -5.23
C LEU A 532 11.89 6.31 -6.23
N VAL A 533 11.00 5.33 -6.19
CA VAL A 533 10.93 4.20 -7.14
C VAL A 533 10.68 4.70 -8.55
N SER A 534 9.70 5.57 -8.74
CA SER A 534 9.37 6.13 -10.06
C SER A 534 10.55 6.88 -10.65
N LEU A 535 11.30 7.62 -9.83
CA LEU A 535 12.51 8.31 -10.27
C LEU A 535 13.65 7.32 -10.59
N ALA A 536 13.84 6.29 -9.77
CA ALA A 536 14.81 5.23 -10.04
C ALA A 536 14.48 4.48 -11.34
N LEU A 537 13.22 4.10 -11.55
CA LEU A 537 12.72 3.47 -12.77
C LEU A 537 12.86 4.40 -13.98
N PHE A 538 12.63 5.70 -13.83
CA PHE A 538 12.94 6.67 -14.87
C PHE A 538 14.43 6.68 -15.21
N GLY A 539 15.31 6.63 -14.21
CA GLY A 539 16.75 6.42 -14.41
C GLY A 539 17.07 5.14 -15.16
N GLY A 540 16.45 4.02 -14.75
CA GLY A 540 16.53 2.75 -15.45
C GLY A 540 16.07 2.85 -16.90
N PHE A 541 14.98 3.58 -17.17
CA PHE A 541 14.46 3.82 -18.52
C PHE A 541 15.46 4.62 -19.36
N VAL A 542 16.05 5.69 -18.82
CA VAL A 542 17.09 6.48 -19.50
C VAL A 542 18.31 5.62 -19.82
N THR A 543 18.75 4.77 -18.88
CA THR A 543 19.81 3.77 -19.10
C THR A 543 19.43 2.77 -20.20
N ARG A 544 18.17 2.29 -20.20
CA ARG A 544 17.64 1.33 -21.18
C ARG A 544 17.71 1.89 -22.59
N ILE A 545 17.27 3.12 -22.78
CA ILE A 545 17.28 3.81 -24.08
C ILE A 545 18.67 4.35 -24.48
N GLU A 546 19.67 4.21 -23.62
CA GLU A 546 21.06 4.63 -23.83
C GLU A 546 21.18 6.14 -24.11
N GLU A 547 20.32 6.93 -23.48
CA GLU A 547 20.40 8.40 -23.50
C GLU A 547 21.30 8.89 -22.35
N THR A 548 22.05 9.95 -22.60
CA THR A 548 22.97 10.54 -21.60
C THR A 548 22.33 11.69 -20.84
N SER A 549 21.35 12.38 -21.44
CA SER A 549 20.65 13.48 -20.80
C SER A 549 19.26 13.68 -21.40
N ILE A 550 18.33 14.17 -20.58
CA ILE A 550 16.99 14.57 -21.02
C ILE A 550 16.89 16.09 -20.88
N ASN A 551 16.79 16.78 -22.02
CA ASN A 551 16.59 18.23 -22.03
C ASN A 551 15.11 18.58 -21.83
N ILE A 552 14.77 19.13 -20.66
CA ILE A 552 13.40 19.58 -20.35
C ILE A 552 12.93 20.67 -21.31
N LEU A 553 13.84 21.50 -21.85
CA LEU A 553 13.49 22.57 -22.80
C LEU A 553 13.23 22.08 -24.22
N SER A 554 13.36 20.78 -24.50
CA SER A 554 12.92 20.21 -25.79
C SER A 554 11.39 20.32 -25.90
N PRO A 555 10.83 20.78 -27.04
CA PRO A 555 9.39 20.97 -27.21
C PRO A 555 8.58 19.71 -26.88
N ILE A 556 9.05 18.54 -27.33
CA ILE A 556 8.32 17.28 -27.14
C ILE A 556 8.41 16.78 -25.69
N THR A 557 9.55 16.98 -25.03
CA THR A 557 9.72 16.64 -23.60
C THR A 557 8.87 17.55 -22.73
N PHE A 558 8.85 18.85 -23.00
CA PHE A 558 8.04 19.81 -22.25
C PHE A 558 6.53 19.58 -22.44
N ALA A 559 6.09 19.27 -23.66
CA ALA A 559 4.70 18.87 -23.92
C ALA A 559 4.34 17.57 -23.19
N GLY A 560 5.22 16.58 -23.22
CA GLY A 560 5.08 15.34 -22.43
C GLY A 560 4.93 15.63 -20.94
N LEU A 561 5.70 16.59 -20.40
CA LEU A 561 5.61 17.00 -19.00
C LEU A 561 4.24 17.55 -18.62
N PHE A 562 3.65 18.44 -19.45
CA PHE A 562 2.29 18.92 -19.20
C PHE A 562 1.25 17.80 -19.24
N MET A 563 1.35 16.91 -20.23
CA MET A 563 0.44 15.76 -20.34
C MET A 563 0.58 14.85 -19.12
N GLY A 564 1.80 14.57 -18.70
CA GLY A 564 2.11 13.76 -17.52
C GLY A 564 1.54 14.35 -16.25
N ALA A 565 1.72 15.66 -16.05
CA ALA A 565 1.22 16.36 -14.87
C ALA A 565 -0.31 16.39 -14.75
N MET A 566 -1.01 16.27 -15.89
CA MET A 566 -2.48 16.20 -15.94
C MET A 566 -3.01 14.79 -15.62
N LEU A 567 -2.27 13.71 -15.94
CA LEU A 567 -2.73 12.32 -15.75
C LEU A 567 -3.21 12.01 -14.32
N PRO A 568 -2.51 12.41 -13.23
CA PRO A 568 -3.00 12.23 -11.86
C PRO A 568 -4.39 12.85 -11.61
N TYR A 569 -4.67 14.02 -12.19
CA TYR A 569 -5.96 14.68 -12.04
C TYR A 569 -7.06 13.95 -12.81
N TRP A 570 -6.77 13.51 -14.03
CA TRP A 570 -7.72 12.72 -14.81
C TRP A 570 -8.04 11.38 -14.11
N PHE A 571 -7.00 10.70 -13.61
CA PHE A 571 -7.16 9.48 -12.82
C PHE A 571 -8.04 9.72 -11.58
N THR A 572 -7.74 10.74 -10.79
CA THR A 572 -8.53 11.14 -9.61
C THR A 572 -9.99 11.42 -10.00
N ALA A 573 -10.22 12.15 -11.09
CA ALA A 573 -11.57 12.50 -11.52
C ALA A 573 -12.41 11.26 -11.87
N MET A 574 -11.80 10.23 -12.48
CA MET A 574 -12.49 8.98 -12.76
C MET A 574 -12.82 8.23 -11.47
N THR A 575 -11.84 7.99 -10.60
CA THR A 575 -12.04 7.20 -9.39
C THR A 575 -13.00 7.85 -8.40
N MET A 576 -12.87 9.17 -8.17
CA MET A 576 -13.82 9.93 -7.34
C MET A 576 -15.25 9.85 -7.87
N LYS A 577 -15.42 9.98 -9.19
CA LYS A 577 -16.75 9.88 -9.81
C LYS A 577 -17.33 8.48 -9.69
N SER A 578 -16.52 7.44 -9.89
CA SER A 578 -16.97 6.05 -9.79
C SER A 578 -17.47 5.72 -8.38
N VAL A 579 -16.75 6.14 -7.32
CA VAL A 579 -17.22 6.00 -5.94
C VAL A 579 -18.51 6.78 -5.72
N GLY A 580 -18.58 8.04 -6.16
CA GLY A 580 -19.78 8.87 -5.98
C GLY A 580 -21.04 8.25 -6.62
N VAL A 581 -20.91 7.67 -7.82
CA VAL A 581 -22.02 6.98 -8.49
C VAL A 581 -22.46 5.74 -7.72
N ALA A 582 -21.51 4.91 -7.28
CA ALA A 582 -21.80 3.68 -6.54
C ALA A 582 -22.39 3.97 -5.14
N ALA A 583 -21.85 4.94 -4.41
CA ALA A 583 -22.35 5.37 -3.12
C ALA A 583 -23.78 5.93 -3.22
N MET A 584 -24.11 6.70 -4.27
CA MET A 584 -25.48 7.16 -4.50
C MET A 584 -26.46 6.01 -4.74
N GLU A 585 -26.02 4.93 -5.39
CA GLU A 585 -26.83 3.72 -5.56
C GLU A 585 -27.02 2.99 -4.23
N MET A 586 -25.95 2.85 -3.44
CA MET A 586 -25.97 2.26 -2.11
C MET A 586 -26.93 3.00 -1.16
N VAL A 587 -26.86 4.34 -1.08
CA VAL A 587 -27.76 5.14 -0.24
C VAL A 587 -29.23 4.93 -0.63
N LYS A 588 -29.54 4.83 -1.93
CA LYS A 588 -30.90 4.59 -2.40
C LYS A 588 -31.38 3.19 -2.01
N GLU A 589 -30.52 2.20 -2.09
CA GLU A 589 -30.82 0.82 -1.68
C GLU A 589 -31.06 0.72 -0.17
N VAL A 590 -30.18 1.28 0.66
CA VAL A 590 -30.36 1.31 2.13
C VAL A 590 -31.71 1.94 2.49
N LYS A 591 -32.02 3.10 1.89
CA LYS A 591 -33.31 3.77 2.08
C LYS A 591 -34.49 2.95 1.60
N HIS A 592 -34.34 2.24 0.48
CA HIS A 592 -35.38 1.37 -0.04
C HIS A 592 -35.70 0.27 0.95
N GLN A 593 -34.68 -0.40 1.51
CA GLN A 593 -34.89 -1.46 2.50
C GLN A 593 -35.52 -0.94 3.79
N PHE A 594 -35.04 0.19 4.34
CA PHE A 594 -35.67 0.81 5.52
C PHE A 594 -37.14 1.20 5.28
N ALA A 595 -37.48 1.65 4.07
CA ALA A 595 -38.86 2.05 3.75
C ALA A 595 -39.79 0.86 3.45
N THR A 596 -39.25 -0.28 3.01
CA THR A 596 -40.06 -1.41 2.49
C THR A 596 -40.09 -2.63 3.38
N ILE A 597 -39.07 -2.86 4.21
CA ILE A 597 -39.01 -3.97 5.16
C ILE A 597 -39.65 -3.51 6.47
N PRO A 598 -40.86 -3.98 6.82
CA PRO A 598 -41.59 -3.45 7.97
C PRO A 598 -40.85 -3.72 9.28
N GLY A 599 -40.64 -2.66 10.08
CA GLY A 599 -40.00 -2.75 11.39
C GLY A 599 -38.48 -2.84 11.39
N LEU A 600 -37.82 -2.81 10.22
CA LEU A 600 -36.36 -2.89 10.14
C LEU A 600 -35.68 -1.66 10.76
N LEU A 601 -36.13 -0.45 10.38
CA LEU A 601 -35.56 0.79 10.88
C LEU A 601 -35.81 0.95 12.39
N GLU A 602 -37.02 0.62 12.83
CA GLU A 602 -37.42 0.68 14.24
C GLU A 602 -36.80 -0.44 15.09
N GLY A 603 -36.25 -1.50 14.47
CA GLY A 603 -35.71 -2.67 15.17
C GLY A 603 -36.79 -3.49 15.90
N LEU A 604 -38.00 -3.57 15.33
CA LEU A 604 -39.12 -4.28 15.97
C LEU A 604 -38.88 -5.80 16.00
N PRO A 605 -39.16 -6.50 17.12
CA PRO A 605 -38.98 -7.95 17.20
C PRO A 605 -39.69 -8.69 16.05
N GLY A 606 -38.95 -9.54 15.33
CA GLY A 606 -39.48 -10.34 14.22
C GLY A 606 -39.57 -9.61 12.88
N HIS A 607 -38.96 -8.42 12.74
CA HIS A 607 -38.74 -7.81 11.43
C HIS A 607 -37.96 -8.75 10.50
N GLY A 608 -38.17 -8.63 9.18
CA GLY A 608 -37.36 -9.37 8.20
C GLY A 608 -35.89 -8.94 8.26
N PRO A 609 -34.91 -9.85 8.07
CA PRO A 609 -33.50 -9.49 8.11
C PRO A 609 -33.15 -8.51 6.97
N PRO A 610 -32.19 -7.59 7.17
CA PRO A 610 -31.67 -6.76 6.08
C PRO A 610 -31.05 -7.61 4.97
N ASP A 611 -31.22 -7.20 3.71
CA ASP A 611 -30.61 -7.87 2.55
C ASP A 611 -29.22 -7.29 2.28
N HIS A 612 -28.24 -7.86 2.99
CA HIS A 612 -26.82 -7.55 2.81
C HIS A 612 -26.29 -7.96 1.42
N ALA A 613 -26.82 -9.02 0.84
CA ALA A 613 -26.34 -9.55 -0.44
C ALA A 613 -26.58 -8.55 -1.58
N ARG A 614 -27.69 -7.79 -1.50
CA ARG A 614 -27.97 -6.72 -2.44
C ARG A 614 -26.93 -5.59 -2.38
N CYS A 615 -26.54 -5.14 -1.19
CA CYS A 615 -25.51 -4.13 -1.01
C CYS A 615 -24.14 -4.62 -1.52
N ILE A 616 -23.73 -5.84 -1.16
CA ILE A 616 -22.51 -6.48 -1.66
C ILE A 616 -22.49 -6.52 -3.20
N LYS A 617 -23.63 -6.84 -3.82
CA LYS A 617 -23.73 -6.89 -5.29
C LYS A 617 -23.55 -5.52 -5.93
N ILE A 618 -24.11 -4.45 -5.34
CA ILE A 618 -23.97 -3.08 -5.86
C ILE A 618 -22.50 -2.66 -5.88
N SER A 619 -21.80 -2.82 -4.74
CA SER A 619 -20.38 -2.46 -4.66
C SER A 619 -19.50 -3.35 -5.55
N THR A 620 -19.79 -4.65 -5.65
CA THR A 620 -19.07 -5.59 -6.54
C THR A 620 -19.23 -5.21 -8.01
N ASP A 621 -20.46 -5.04 -8.49
CA ASP A 621 -20.72 -4.76 -9.91
C ASP A 621 -20.13 -3.41 -10.32
N ALA A 622 -20.20 -2.41 -9.42
CA ALA A 622 -19.61 -1.10 -9.65
C ALA A 622 -18.08 -1.17 -9.72
N SER A 623 -17.42 -1.78 -8.73
CA SER A 623 -15.96 -1.81 -8.71
C SER A 623 -15.34 -2.54 -9.90
N LEU A 624 -15.87 -3.72 -10.26
CA LEU A 624 -15.34 -4.51 -11.37
C LEU A 624 -15.50 -3.80 -12.73
N ARG A 625 -16.58 -3.03 -12.90
CA ARG A 625 -16.82 -2.24 -14.12
C ARG A 625 -15.94 -1.00 -14.16
N GLU A 626 -15.91 -0.25 -13.07
CA GLU A 626 -15.33 1.09 -13.01
C GLU A 626 -13.80 1.08 -12.86
N MET A 627 -13.19 0.00 -12.37
CA MET A 627 -11.72 -0.12 -12.28
C MET A 627 -11.01 -0.19 -13.64
N ILE A 628 -11.73 -0.54 -14.71
CA ILE A 628 -11.14 -0.77 -16.04
C ILE A 628 -10.61 0.54 -16.65
N ALA A 629 -11.40 1.62 -16.63
CA ALA A 629 -11.02 2.86 -17.31
C ALA A 629 -9.78 3.54 -16.69
N PRO A 630 -9.65 3.67 -15.36
CA PRO A 630 -8.42 4.11 -14.73
C PRO A 630 -7.22 3.19 -15.04
N GLY A 631 -7.44 1.86 -15.06
CA GLY A 631 -6.42 0.89 -15.45
C GLY A 631 -5.88 1.11 -16.86
N VAL A 632 -6.78 1.25 -17.83
CA VAL A 632 -6.46 1.52 -19.23
C VAL A 632 -5.71 2.85 -19.38
N LEU A 633 -6.11 3.89 -18.64
CA LEU A 633 -5.41 5.18 -18.67
C LEU A 633 -3.95 5.03 -18.28
N VAL A 634 -3.68 4.39 -17.13
CA VAL A 634 -2.31 4.25 -16.61
C VAL A 634 -1.46 3.39 -17.54
N ILE A 635 -2.00 2.27 -18.02
CA ILE A 635 -1.23 1.31 -18.82
C ILE A 635 -0.94 1.84 -20.22
N LEU A 636 -1.94 2.40 -20.90
CA LEU A 636 -1.79 2.82 -22.29
C LEU A 636 -1.07 4.16 -22.45
N SER A 637 -1.09 5.05 -21.45
CA SER A 637 -0.45 6.37 -21.56
C SER A 637 1.02 6.33 -21.99
N PRO A 638 1.93 5.61 -21.30
CA PRO A 638 3.32 5.50 -21.74
C PRO A 638 3.48 4.73 -23.06
N ILE A 639 2.64 3.72 -23.32
CA ILE A 639 2.70 2.93 -24.58
C ILE A 639 2.34 3.81 -25.78
N ILE A 640 1.26 4.59 -25.68
CA ILE A 640 0.82 5.53 -26.73
C ILE A 640 1.88 6.63 -26.89
N ALA A 641 2.34 7.25 -25.80
CA ALA A 641 3.35 8.28 -25.86
C ALA A 641 4.65 7.78 -26.54
N GLY A 642 5.16 6.63 -26.13
CA GLY A 642 6.38 6.04 -26.69
C GLY A 642 6.23 5.61 -28.14
N THR A 643 5.10 5.00 -28.49
CA THR A 643 4.85 4.51 -29.86
C THR A 643 4.71 5.66 -30.85
N PHE A 644 3.92 6.70 -30.52
CA PHE A 644 3.61 7.76 -31.49
C PHE A 644 4.59 8.94 -31.44
N PHE A 645 5.04 9.33 -30.25
CA PHE A 645 5.83 10.55 -30.03
C PHE A 645 7.28 10.30 -29.60
N GLY A 646 7.61 9.06 -29.21
CA GLY A 646 8.98 8.65 -28.91
C GLY A 646 9.39 8.77 -27.45
N THR A 647 10.65 8.41 -27.18
CA THR A 647 11.20 8.24 -25.82
C THR A 647 11.27 9.56 -25.04
N HIS A 648 11.53 10.68 -25.72
CA HIS A 648 11.59 12.01 -25.10
C HIS A 648 10.23 12.50 -24.61
N ALA A 649 9.15 12.14 -25.30
CA ALA A 649 7.79 12.42 -24.85
C ALA A 649 7.47 11.63 -23.57
N VAL A 650 7.85 10.35 -23.54
CA VAL A 650 7.71 9.47 -22.37
C VAL A 650 8.52 10.03 -21.20
N SER A 651 9.75 10.48 -21.41
CA SER A 651 10.56 11.10 -20.34
C SER A 651 9.86 12.31 -19.71
N GLY A 652 9.26 13.19 -20.53
CA GLY A 652 8.44 14.29 -20.03
C GLY A 652 7.23 13.79 -19.24
N LEU A 653 6.49 12.84 -19.82
CA LEU A 653 5.29 12.23 -19.23
C LEU A 653 5.55 11.68 -17.82
N LEU A 654 6.64 10.93 -17.64
CA LEU A 654 7.01 10.32 -16.38
C LEU A 654 7.35 11.37 -15.31
N VAL A 655 8.16 12.38 -15.67
CA VAL A 655 8.53 13.46 -14.74
C VAL A 655 7.31 14.29 -14.34
N GLY A 656 6.44 14.61 -15.29
CA GLY A 656 5.19 15.34 -15.02
C GLY A 656 4.26 14.56 -14.10
N ALA A 657 4.04 13.28 -14.40
CA ALA A 657 3.16 12.43 -13.60
C ALA A 657 3.69 12.22 -12.17
N LEU A 658 5.01 12.04 -12.02
CA LEU A 658 5.66 11.93 -10.72
C LEU A 658 5.48 13.21 -9.88
N THR A 659 5.92 14.35 -10.43
CA THR A 659 5.96 15.61 -9.69
C THR A 659 4.57 16.16 -9.32
N SER A 660 3.57 15.91 -10.16
CA SER A 660 2.17 16.25 -9.88
C SER A 660 1.49 15.21 -8.97
N GLY A 661 1.67 13.93 -9.26
CA GLY A 661 0.98 12.83 -8.60
C GLY A 661 1.34 12.70 -7.12
N VAL A 662 2.61 12.89 -6.77
CA VAL A 662 3.06 12.78 -5.37
C VAL A 662 2.38 13.82 -4.46
N GLN A 663 2.14 15.04 -4.96
CA GLN A 663 1.49 16.10 -4.20
C GLN A 663 0.03 15.78 -3.92
N LEU A 664 -0.69 15.32 -4.96
CA LEU A 664 -2.08 14.90 -4.85
C LEU A 664 -2.22 13.70 -3.92
N ALA A 665 -1.38 12.67 -4.10
CA ALA A 665 -1.45 11.46 -3.30
C ALA A 665 -1.30 11.74 -1.80
N ILE A 666 -0.30 12.55 -1.39
CA ILE A 666 -0.10 12.92 0.01
C ILE A 666 -1.26 13.76 0.53
N SER A 667 -1.63 14.81 -0.20
CA SER A 667 -2.67 15.73 0.27
C SER A 667 -4.04 15.06 0.40
N GLN A 668 -4.42 14.19 -0.54
CA GLN A 668 -5.68 13.45 -0.50
C GLN A 668 -5.73 12.44 0.65
N SER A 669 -4.65 11.65 0.81
CA SER A 669 -4.58 10.64 1.87
C SER A 669 -4.63 11.27 3.26
N ASN A 670 -3.88 12.35 3.47
CA ASN A 670 -3.84 13.04 4.76
C ASN A 670 -5.12 13.84 5.04
N THR A 671 -5.75 14.43 4.01
CA THR A 671 -7.04 15.11 4.16
C THR A 671 -8.10 14.14 4.68
N GLY A 672 -8.28 13.00 4.02
CA GLY A 672 -9.31 12.04 4.45
C GLY A 672 -8.99 11.42 5.82
N GLY A 673 -7.73 11.07 6.10
CA GLY A 673 -7.34 10.58 7.43
C GLY A 673 -7.58 11.61 8.55
N ALA A 674 -7.39 12.90 8.26
CA ALA A 674 -7.68 13.97 9.23
C ALA A 674 -9.17 14.16 9.47
N TRP A 675 -10.03 14.06 8.44
CA TRP A 675 -11.48 14.14 8.63
C TRP A 675 -12.04 12.97 9.42
N ASP A 676 -11.53 11.76 9.19
CA ASP A 676 -11.93 10.57 9.93
C ASP A 676 -11.59 10.69 11.41
N ASN A 677 -10.33 11.03 11.72
CA ASN A 677 -9.94 11.22 13.11
C ASN A 677 -10.58 12.47 13.75
N ALA A 678 -10.95 13.49 12.97
CA ALA A 678 -11.78 14.59 13.48
C ALA A 678 -13.19 14.11 13.84
N LYS A 679 -13.81 13.23 13.03
CA LYS A 679 -15.08 12.55 13.36
C LYS A 679 -14.94 11.74 14.65
N LYS A 680 -13.97 10.83 14.74
CA LYS A 680 -13.73 10.02 15.95
C LYS A 680 -13.47 10.90 17.19
N TYR A 681 -12.78 12.03 17.05
CA TYR A 681 -12.56 13.00 18.13
C TYR A 681 -13.87 13.64 18.64
N VAL A 682 -14.80 13.98 17.74
CA VAL A 682 -16.14 14.47 18.10
C VAL A 682 -16.95 13.35 18.75
N GLU A 683 -16.90 12.12 18.23
CA GLU A 683 -17.63 10.97 18.78
C GLU A 683 -17.23 10.64 20.22
N LYS A 684 -15.94 10.84 20.57
CA LYS A 684 -15.41 10.70 21.94
C LYS A 684 -15.81 11.84 22.89
N GLY A 685 -16.57 12.84 22.44
CA GLY A 685 -16.98 13.95 23.30
C GLY A 685 -15.85 14.93 23.63
N CYS A 686 -14.85 15.04 22.76
CA CYS A 686 -13.68 15.90 23.02
C CYS A 686 -13.82 17.34 22.50
N VAL A 687 -14.90 17.65 21.79
CA VAL A 687 -15.21 19.01 21.31
C VAL A 687 -16.22 19.66 22.24
N SER A 688 -15.95 20.89 22.65
CA SER A 688 -16.88 21.71 23.44
C SER A 688 -17.09 23.05 22.76
N ILE A 689 -18.34 23.51 22.73
CA ILE A 689 -18.72 24.82 22.20
C ILE A 689 -19.42 25.64 23.27
N GLU A 690 -19.24 26.96 23.23
CA GLU A 690 -19.99 27.86 24.10
C GLU A 690 -21.41 28.07 23.57
N ASP A 691 -22.41 27.84 24.42
CA ASP A 691 -23.79 28.22 24.14
C ASP A 691 -23.97 29.75 24.22
N LYS A 692 -25.14 30.25 23.83
CA LYS A 692 -25.51 31.67 23.87
C LYS A 692 -25.34 32.34 25.24
N ASP A 693 -25.38 31.53 26.30
CA ASP A 693 -25.20 31.96 27.70
C ASP A 693 -23.72 31.82 28.18
N GLY A 694 -22.78 31.50 27.29
CA GLY A 694 -21.35 31.34 27.59
C GLY A 694 -20.99 30.02 28.28
N LYS A 695 -21.90 29.03 28.29
CA LYS A 695 -21.68 27.72 28.91
C LYS A 695 -21.07 26.74 27.89
N LEU A 696 -19.98 26.08 28.26
CA LEU A 696 -19.39 25.01 27.46
C LEU A 696 -20.28 23.76 27.44
N ILE A 697 -20.72 23.35 26.26
CA ILE A 697 -21.49 22.13 25.99
C ILE A 697 -20.60 21.15 25.21
N VAL A 698 -20.39 19.97 25.81
CA VAL A 698 -19.71 18.85 25.16
C VAL A 698 -20.55 18.33 24.00
N GLN A 699 -19.94 18.22 22.84
CA GLN A 699 -20.56 17.76 21.60
C GLN A 699 -20.16 16.31 21.34
N GLY A 700 -21.14 15.49 20.95
CA GLY A 700 -20.94 14.05 20.71
C GLY A 700 -21.83 13.52 19.59
N LYS A 701 -21.96 12.20 19.51
CA LYS A 701 -22.77 11.48 18.52
C LYS A 701 -24.18 12.09 18.39
N GLY A 702 -24.64 12.25 17.15
CA GLY A 702 -25.96 12.82 16.81
C GLY A 702 -26.06 14.35 16.80
N SER A 703 -25.06 15.08 17.33
CA SER A 703 -25.03 16.55 17.28
C SER A 703 -24.87 17.10 15.85
N ALA A 704 -25.17 18.39 15.65
CA ALA A 704 -24.94 19.05 14.36
C ALA A 704 -23.45 19.09 13.98
N ILE A 705 -22.56 19.22 14.98
CA ILE A 705 -21.11 19.14 14.79
C ILE A 705 -20.71 17.75 14.33
N HIS A 706 -21.23 16.71 14.98
CA HIS A 706 -20.99 15.34 14.58
C HIS A 706 -21.42 15.07 13.14
N LYS A 707 -22.62 15.53 12.75
CA LYS A 707 -23.07 15.43 11.35
C LYS A 707 -22.14 16.17 10.39
N ALA A 708 -21.64 17.35 10.75
CA ALA A 708 -20.67 18.07 9.94
C ALA A 708 -19.33 17.34 9.80
N ALA A 709 -18.87 16.67 10.86
CA ALA A 709 -17.67 15.84 10.85
C ALA A 709 -17.84 14.61 9.93
N VAL A 710 -18.96 13.90 10.03
CA VAL A 710 -19.32 12.76 9.16
C VAL A 710 -19.37 13.17 7.67
N ILE A 711 -19.86 14.38 7.35
CA ILE A 711 -19.82 14.88 5.97
C ILE A 711 -18.37 15.09 5.48
N GLY A 712 -17.46 15.57 6.35
CA GLY A 712 -16.06 15.67 6.00
C GLY A 712 -15.44 14.30 5.72
N ASP A 713 -15.70 13.34 6.61
CA ASP A 713 -15.18 11.98 6.50
C ASP A 713 -15.64 11.29 5.19
N THR A 714 -16.94 11.33 4.91
CA THR A 714 -17.53 10.78 3.67
C THR A 714 -17.07 11.45 2.38
N VAL A 715 -16.56 12.69 2.44
CA VAL A 715 -15.84 13.33 1.32
C VAL A 715 -14.38 12.84 1.25
N GLY A 716 -13.77 12.56 2.40
CA GLY A 716 -12.43 12.04 2.58
C GLY A 716 -12.24 10.59 2.16
N ASP A 717 -13.27 9.76 2.28
CA ASP A 717 -13.24 8.33 1.98
C ASP A 717 -12.70 8.01 0.57
N PRO A 718 -13.29 8.51 -0.53
CA PRO A 718 -12.75 8.26 -1.86
C PRO A 718 -11.38 8.93 -2.09
N LEU A 719 -11.03 9.96 -1.30
CA LEU A 719 -9.70 10.58 -1.36
C LEU A 719 -8.64 9.68 -0.72
N LYS A 720 -8.91 9.13 0.47
CA LYS A 720 -7.92 8.40 1.28
C LYS A 720 -7.84 6.91 0.96
N ASP A 721 -8.87 6.30 0.37
CA ASP A 721 -8.93 4.84 0.17
C ASP A 721 -9.13 4.40 -1.29
N THR A 722 -9.39 5.33 -2.21
CA THR A 722 -9.49 5.02 -3.64
C THR A 722 -8.49 5.79 -4.48
N SER A 723 -8.61 7.12 -4.51
CA SER A 723 -7.81 7.96 -5.42
C SER A 723 -6.38 8.17 -4.93
N GLY A 724 -6.21 8.72 -3.72
CA GLY A 724 -4.91 9.08 -3.15
C GLY A 724 -3.89 7.95 -3.13
N PRO A 725 -4.21 6.77 -2.54
CA PRO A 725 -3.30 5.63 -2.56
C PRO A 725 -3.01 5.15 -3.98
N ALA A 726 -4.01 5.01 -4.86
CA ALA A 726 -3.81 4.49 -6.20
C ALA A 726 -2.96 5.41 -7.11
N LEU A 727 -2.83 6.71 -6.79
CA LEU A 727 -1.90 7.61 -7.47
C LEU A 727 -0.43 7.19 -7.30
N ASN A 728 -0.07 6.55 -6.19
CA ASN A 728 1.28 6.00 -6.03
C ASN A 728 1.56 4.90 -7.07
N ILE A 729 0.55 4.07 -7.32
CA ILE A 729 0.61 2.98 -8.32
C ILE A 729 0.66 3.57 -9.71
N LEU A 730 -0.12 4.60 -10.00
CA LEU A 730 -0.06 5.31 -11.28
C LEU A 730 1.36 5.77 -11.61
N MET A 731 2.07 6.39 -10.66
CA MET A 731 3.42 6.90 -10.89
C MET A 731 4.40 5.77 -11.20
N LYS A 732 4.45 4.76 -10.33
CA LYS A 732 5.44 3.69 -10.41
C LYS A 732 5.15 2.71 -11.57
N LEU A 733 3.86 2.44 -11.84
CA LEU A 733 3.43 1.58 -12.95
C LEU A 733 3.76 2.20 -14.31
N MET A 734 3.52 3.51 -14.51
CA MET A 734 3.92 4.14 -15.77
C MET A 734 5.44 4.11 -15.98
N ALA A 735 6.21 4.27 -14.91
CA ALA A 735 7.66 4.22 -14.97
C ALA A 735 8.18 2.83 -15.32
N ILE A 736 7.66 1.76 -14.70
CA ILE A 736 8.08 0.38 -15.01
C ILE A 736 7.61 -0.06 -16.41
N ILE A 737 6.41 0.35 -16.84
CA ILE A 737 5.94 0.10 -18.22
C ILE A 737 6.92 0.74 -19.21
N SER A 738 7.34 1.98 -18.94
CA SER A 738 8.27 2.69 -19.81
C SER A 738 9.64 2.01 -19.85
N LEU A 739 10.15 1.53 -18.71
CA LEU A 739 11.37 0.75 -18.63
C LEU A 739 11.28 -0.55 -19.44
N VAL A 740 10.23 -1.34 -19.24
CA VAL A 740 10.04 -2.65 -19.89
C VAL A 740 9.91 -2.49 -21.41
N PHE A 741 9.16 -1.49 -21.88
CA PHE A 741 8.99 -1.23 -23.32
C PHE A 741 10.04 -0.27 -23.90
N GLY A 742 11.10 0.07 -23.17
CA GLY A 742 12.08 1.07 -23.60
C GLY A 742 12.75 0.74 -24.93
N ASP A 743 13.15 -0.52 -25.14
CA ASP A 743 13.74 -0.97 -26.42
C ASP A 743 12.72 -0.94 -27.56
N PHE A 744 11.45 -1.27 -27.28
CA PHE A 744 10.38 -1.18 -28.26
C PHE A 744 10.20 0.27 -28.74
N PHE A 745 10.12 1.23 -27.81
CA PHE A 745 10.02 2.65 -28.15
C PHE A 745 11.24 3.14 -28.93
N LYS A 746 12.45 2.76 -28.51
CA LYS A 746 13.69 3.09 -29.21
C LYS A 746 13.74 2.47 -30.61
N GLY A 747 13.21 1.26 -30.79
CA GLY A 747 13.14 0.56 -32.08
C GLY A 747 12.26 1.25 -33.12
N ILE A 748 11.41 2.21 -32.74
CA ILE A 748 10.55 2.98 -33.66
C ILE A 748 11.24 4.30 -34.02
N ASN A 749 11.68 4.43 -35.27
CA ASN A 749 12.34 5.64 -35.79
C ASN A 749 13.48 6.16 -34.87
N ASN A 750 14.27 5.24 -34.28
CA ASN A 750 15.33 5.55 -33.31
C ASN A 750 14.83 6.39 -32.12
N GLY A 751 13.67 6.03 -31.56
CA GLY A 751 13.08 6.71 -30.40
C GLY A 751 12.32 8.00 -30.71
N ARG A 752 12.03 8.29 -31.99
CA ARG A 752 11.23 9.47 -32.41
C ARG A 752 9.74 9.18 -32.56
N GLY A 753 9.32 7.94 -32.34
CA GLY A 753 7.95 7.49 -32.50
C GLY A 753 7.48 7.49 -33.96
N LEU A 754 6.28 6.97 -34.21
CA LEU A 754 5.70 6.85 -35.55
C LEU A 754 5.50 8.18 -36.26
N LEU A 755 5.21 9.25 -35.50
CA LEU A 755 5.06 10.60 -36.07
C LEU A 755 6.40 11.26 -36.41
N ASN A 756 7.52 10.63 -36.03
CA ASN A 756 8.89 11.07 -36.31
C ASN A 756 9.12 12.55 -35.95
N VAL A 757 8.65 12.94 -34.76
CA VAL A 757 8.69 14.33 -34.30
C VAL A 757 10.15 14.75 -34.05
N PRO A 758 10.59 15.93 -34.51
CA PRO A 758 11.92 16.45 -34.18
C PRO A 758 12.12 16.59 -32.67
N GLN A 759 13.31 16.21 -32.19
CA GLN A 759 13.67 16.26 -30.76
C GLN A 759 14.27 17.61 -30.33
N ASN A 760 14.65 18.48 -31.29
CA ASN A 760 15.25 19.79 -31.06
C ASN A 760 14.28 20.92 -31.31
#